data_AF-A0A238FP75-F1
#
_entry.id   AF-A0A238FP75-F1
#
_cell.length_a   1.000
_cell.length_b   1.000
_cell.length_c   1.000
_cell.angle_alpha   90.00
_cell.angle_beta   90.00
_cell.angle_gamma   90.00
#
_symmetry.space_group_name_H-M   'P 1'
#
loop_
_entity.id
_entity.type
_entity.pdbx_description
1 polymer ?
#
loop_
_entity_poly.entity_id
_entity_poly.type
_entity_poly.pdbx_seq_one_letter_code
_entity_poly.pdbx_strand_id
1 'polypeptide(L)'
;MSRPPSALRIEPLDSVDQDRLNPANLAFLHTFLVDNCSKIGSKLLSYPDCEANDLWERLTGLVAALGPVKRVESVVSRPAERTNENLAAFMAQNAFRINMNEAKRWSDIFYRSSVTAHPRAALFVFIPASINAETVDVEGLVFWVLHCLTTVETEQWDLLVDFTGSSNANILNPVHMQRFLGFVPESIFKRLSQVVLHSPNFFTQAYLRRVETRMGPLDLRMVVACHHLEDLARFLPTSALPASTLALASESRVTFDRITLKHPVKVEVPVLLQLDSTAAYLTTVKPHPLAWDLASVFCEMAPFHLIDDVRLTCTTRYGDEIRVRMRDKEKCWTLLVESGAADLLNELRARCSGTTTRALLGPQAIPSVRSDRAPLACISSLAIVSCASSKAGLRSDGYRLARALGKALGAFEGMSDLPGSYLPSGDLVHLSSLSETLSPALSPQLALDVVEELVEVIATAGPSLTQAISSIYALRPWLHYLPNALLVPTEQISKARFRLRHVFRPLLRKSVEDPHLCAALTARFWPAVGRLEAIHDLVLDQALDLVPREELGATEALATRYGDVLATLAAGPSFRGRVLGRIRRALAAKAASSNTVAIPIANAAQTKQDLLIVIAVRFDLSLSFESKISTQILLPEIVHIVMCLAGEGSVSQRQTLRQLVQNTISSLALDDQADRKRLLDLSLRRPNTLRCARSRAVGSASRSWTRTTARGQIALL
;
A
#
# COMPACT_ATOMS: atom_id res chain seq x y z
N MET A 1 -34.22 4.88 19.30
CA MET A 1 -33.57 6.18 19.62
C MET A 1 -32.56 5.94 20.73
N SER A 2 -31.29 5.90 20.36
CA SER A 2 -30.13 5.93 21.25
C SER A 2 -29.05 6.66 20.45
N ARG A 3 -28.55 7.77 20.99
CA ARG A 3 -27.61 8.68 20.30
C ARG A 3 -26.38 7.93 19.75
N PRO A 4 -25.81 8.34 18.62
CA PRO A 4 -24.56 7.79 18.11
C PRO A 4 -23.40 8.13 19.05
N PRO A 5 -22.29 7.37 19.02
CA PRO A 5 -21.09 7.72 19.76
C PRO A 5 -20.62 9.08 19.24
N SER A 6 -20.59 10.04 20.16
CA SER A 6 -20.07 11.39 19.94
C SER A 6 -18.72 11.31 19.25
N ALA A 7 -18.55 12.15 18.21
CA ALA A 7 -17.25 12.56 17.71
C ALA A 7 -16.29 12.72 18.90
N LEU A 8 -15.06 12.22 18.77
CA LEU A 8 -13.97 12.50 19.70
C LEU A 8 -13.94 14.00 19.93
N ARG A 9 -14.57 14.45 21.02
CA ARG A 9 -14.37 15.77 21.56
C ARG A 9 -12.92 15.75 21.99
N ILE A 10 -12.09 16.49 21.27
CA ILE A 10 -10.81 16.92 21.79
C ILE A 10 -11.20 17.76 23.02
N GLU A 11 -11.13 17.15 24.19
CA GLU A 11 -11.30 17.90 25.43
C GLU A 11 -10.20 18.96 25.44
N PRO A 12 -10.53 20.24 25.69
CA PRO A 12 -9.50 21.22 25.96
C PRO A 12 -8.71 20.69 27.16
N LEU A 13 -7.38 20.59 27.03
CA LEU A 13 -6.52 20.25 28.15
C LEU A 13 -6.92 21.11 29.35
N ASP A 14 -7.25 20.46 30.46
CA ASP A 14 -7.50 21.12 31.73
C ASP A 14 -6.37 22.11 32.00
N SER A 15 -6.71 23.26 32.58
CA SER A 15 -5.75 24.34 32.89
C SER A 15 -4.60 23.90 33.82
N VAL A 16 -4.66 22.67 34.35
CA VAL A 16 -3.65 22.03 35.19
C VAL A 16 -2.57 21.29 34.37
N ASP A 17 -2.82 20.94 33.10
CA ASP A 17 -1.85 20.24 32.22
C ASP A 17 -1.13 21.17 31.22
N GLN A 18 -1.47 22.47 31.18
CA GLN A 18 -0.75 23.46 30.37
C GLN A 18 0.74 23.59 30.79
N ASP A 19 1.05 23.26 32.04
CA ASP A 19 2.41 23.27 32.60
C ASP A 19 3.27 22.04 32.22
N ARG A 20 2.75 21.08 31.42
CA ARG A 20 3.50 19.87 31.03
C ARG A 20 4.16 19.93 29.65
N LEU A 21 3.85 20.93 28.83
CA LEU A 21 4.52 21.11 27.54
C LEU A 21 5.73 22.01 27.73
N ASN A 22 6.91 21.38 27.89
CA ASN A 22 8.19 22.07 27.90
C ASN A 22 8.25 23.08 26.74
N PRO A 23 8.67 24.34 26.96
CA PRO A 23 8.80 25.36 25.90
C PRO A 23 9.60 24.87 24.67
N ALA A 24 10.54 23.94 24.86
CA ALA A 24 11.25 23.29 23.75
C ALA A 24 10.34 22.43 22.84
N ASN A 25 9.37 21.73 23.43
CA ASN A 25 8.40 20.90 22.69
C ASN A 25 7.39 21.78 21.93
N LEU A 26 6.99 22.91 22.52
CA LEU A 26 6.13 23.90 21.84
C LEU A 26 6.86 24.58 20.68
N ALA A 27 8.13 24.93 20.84
CA ALA A 27 8.95 25.47 19.76
C ALA A 27 9.17 24.43 18.64
N PHE A 28 9.42 23.17 19.00
CA PHE A 28 9.53 22.08 18.03
C PHE A 28 8.23 21.87 17.26
N LEU A 29 7.08 21.84 17.96
CA LEU A 29 5.77 21.69 17.33
C LEU A 29 5.47 22.86 16.39
N HIS A 30 5.74 24.10 16.82
CA HIS A 30 5.59 25.28 15.98
C HIS A 30 6.45 25.21 14.72
N THR A 31 7.73 24.84 14.86
CA THR A 31 8.66 24.66 13.73
C THR A 31 8.17 23.56 12.78
N PHE A 32 7.78 22.41 13.33
CA PHE A 32 7.27 21.28 12.54
C PHE A 32 6.00 21.64 11.76
N LEU A 33 5.07 22.37 12.37
CA LEU A 33 3.84 22.81 11.73
C LEU A 33 4.11 23.81 10.61
N VAL A 34 5.04 24.75 10.80
CA VAL A 34 5.44 25.71 9.75
C VAL A 34 6.14 25.00 8.58
N ASP A 35 7.12 24.13 8.86
CA ASP A 35 7.90 23.42 7.84
C ASP A 35 7.06 22.46 7.00
N ASN A 36 6.02 21.87 7.61
CA ASN A 36 5.15 20.90 6.96
C ASN A 36 3.78 21.48 6.57
N CYS A 37 3.55 22.78 6.78
CA CYS A 37 2.27 23.45 6.52
C CYS A 37 1.78 23.19 5.09
N SER A 38 2.67 23.30 4.10
CA SER A 38 2.36 23.06 2.68
C SER A 38 1.93 21.63 2.38
N LYS A 39 2.55 20.63 3.03
CA LYS A 39 2.23 19.20 2.88
C LYS A 39 0.95 18.82 3.61
N ILE A 40 0.72 19.39 4.79
CA ILE A 40 -0.49 19.20 5.58
C ILE A 40 -1.68 19.80 4.82
N GLY A 41 -1.52 21.03 4.31
CA GLY A 41 -2.52 21.70 3.48
C GLY A 41 -2.83 20.94 2.19
N SER A 42 -1.83 20.46 1.47
CA SER A 42 -2.08 19.71 0.23
C SER A 42 -2.85 18.40 0.49
N LYS A 43 -2.70 17.79 1.67
CA LYS A 43 -3.45 16.60 2.06
C LYS A 43 -4.83 16.94 2.58
N LEU A 44 -4.99 17.95 3.44
CA LEU A 44 -6.29 18.38 3.96
C LEU A 44 -7.22 18.89 2.84
N LEU A 45 -6.69 19.71 1.93
CA LEU A 45 -7.41 20.24 0.77
C LEU A 45 -7.65 19.19 -0.33
N SER A 46 -7.05 18.00 -0.22
CA SER A 46 -7.38 16.87 -1.10
C SER A 46 -8.61 16.09 -0.67
N TYR A 47 -9.11 16.31 0.56
CA TYR A 47 -10.38 15.78 1.01
C TYR A 47 -11.52 16.73 0.61
N PRO A 48 -12.64 16.24 0.07
CA PRO A 48 -13.77 17.07 -0.35
C PRO A 48 -14.66 17.57 0.80
N ASP A 49 -14.28 17.34 2.06
CA ASP A 49 -15.07 17.64 3.25
C ASP A 49 -14.90 19.10 3.72
N CYS A 50 -16.01 19.80 3.98
CA CYS A 50 -15.99 21.20 4.45
C CYS A 50 -15.24 21.38 5.79
N GLU A 51 -15.29 20.38 6.69
CA GLU A 51 -14.59 20.42 7.98
C GLU A 51 -13.05 20.41 7.82
N ALA A 52 -12.53 19.82 6.74
CA ALA A 52 -11.09 19.81 6.46
C ALA A 52 -10.60 21.18 5.99
N ASN A 53 -11.44 21.92 5.25
CA ASN A 53 -11.17 23.31 4.87
C ASN A 53 -11.21 24.23 6.10
N ASP A 54 -12.19 24.06 6.99
CA ASP A 54 -12.28 24.85 8.23
C ASP A 54 -11.08 24.58 9.16
N LEU A 55 -10.64 23.31 9.26
CA LEU A 55 -9.43 22.95 10.01
C LEU A 55 -8.17 23.55 9.39
N TRP A 56 -8.09 23.61 8.06
CA TRP A 56 -6.99 24.25 7.35
C TRP A 56 -6.95 25.76 7.55
N GLU A 57 -8.10 26.44 7.50
CA GLU A 57 -8.21 27.87 7.82
C GLU A 57 -7.83 28.17 9.28
N ARG A 58 -8.24 27.32 10.22
CA ARG A 58 -7.83 27.44 11.63
C ARG A 58 -6.34 27.23 11.82
N LEU A 59 -5.75 26.22 11.16
CA LEU A 59 -4.32 25.94 11.22
C LEU A 59 -3.50 27.12 10.64
N THR A 60 -3.90 27.61 9.47
CA THR A 60 -3.23 28.75 8.81
C THR A 60 -3.40 30.03 9.60
N GLY A 61 -4.59 30.29 10.16
CA GLY A 61 -4.83 31.40 11.07
C GLY A 61 -3.98 31.32 12.34
N LEU A 62 -3.81 30.12 12.91
CA LEU A 62 -2.99 29.88 14.10
C LEU A 62 -1.50 30.06 13.81
N VAL A 63 -0.99 29.55 12.69
CA VAL A 63 0.39 29.76 12.24
C VAL A 63 0.65 31.25 11.94
N ALA A 64 -0.31 31.95 11.31
CA ALA A 64 -0.21 33.38 11.06
C ALA A 64 -0.20 34.20 12.36
N ALA A 65 -1.02 33.82 13.34
CA ALA A 65 -1.10 34.47 14.65
C ALA A 65 0.16 34.23 15.52
N LEU A 66 0.76 33.04 15.42
CA LEU A 66 2.04 32.74 16.08
C LEU A 66 3.24 33.47 15.43
N GLY A 67 3.07 33.94 14.20
CA GLY A 67 4.09 34.68 13.46
C GLY A 67 5.26 33.82 12.98
N PRO A 68 6.30 34.42 12.39
CA PRO A 68 7.51 33.67 12.04
C PRO A 68 8.06 33.02 13.31
N VAL A 69 8.42 31.73 13.21
CA VAL A 69 9.05 30.99 14.31
C VAL A 69 10.18 31.88 14.82
N LYS A 70 10.01 32.47 16.02
CA LYS A 70 11.14 33.00 16.77
C LYS A 70 12.06 31.80 16.79
N ARG A 71 13.16 31.87 16.03
CA ARG A 71 14.29 31.00 16.29
C ARG A 71 14.46 31.23 17.79
N VAL A 72 14.02 30.27 18.60
CA VAL A 72 14.75 29.98 19.82
C VAL A 72 16.15 30.03 19.25
N GLU A 73 16.92 31.02 19.69
CA GLU A 73 18.33 30.78 19.79
C GLU A 73 18.33 29.45 20.52
N SER A 74 18.33 28.35 19.74
CA SER A 74 19.18 27.27 20.06
C SER A 74 20.39 28.08 20.45
N VAL A 75 20.66 28.10 21.74
CA VAL A 75 21.85 27.46 22.22
C VAL A 75 22.17 26.40 21.16
N VAL A 76 22.73 26.87 20.03
CA VAL A 76 23.88 26.33 19.37
C VAL A 76 24.73 26.23 20.61
N SER A 77 24.57 25.10 21.29
CA SER A 77 25.58 24.60 22.16
C SER A 77 26.75 24.68 21.22
N ARG A 78 27.55 25.75 21.38
CA ARG A 78 28.88 25.82 20.80
C ARG A 78 29.37 24.40 20.97
N PRO A 79 29.72 23.69 19.89
CA PRO A 79 30.10 22.29 19.99
C PRO A 79 30.98 22.21 21.22
N ALA A 80 30.55 21.40 22.21
CA ALA A 80 31.18 21.33 23.53
C ALA A 80 32.68 21.40 23.32
N GLU A 81 33.41 22.20 24.12
CA GLU A 81 34.83 22.47 23.91
C GLU A 81 35.52 21.22 23.38
N ARG A 82 36.09 21.32 22.16
CA ARG A 82 36.66 20.20 21.40
C ARG A 82 37.93 19.72 22.10
N THR A 83 37.78 19.13 23.29
CA THR A 83 38.87 18.69 24.13
C THR A 83 39.31 17.29 23.73
N ASN A 84 40.62 17.05 23.79
CA ASN A 84 41.19 15.72 23.59
C ASN A 84 40.65 14.70 24.62
N GLU A 85 40.18 15.16 25.78
CA GLU A 85 39.58 14.33 26.82
C GLU A 85 38.24 13.71 26.38
N ASN A 86 37.39 14.49 25.71
CA ASN A 86 36.11 14.00 25.17
C ASN A 86 36.35 12.92 24.09
N LEU A 87 37.35 13.13 23.23
CA LEU A 87 37.77 12.14 22.26
C LEU A 87 38.30 10.89 22.97
N ALA A 88 39.24 11.03 23.91
CA ALA A 88 39.86 9.89 24.59
C ALA A 88 38.84 9.04 25.36
N ALA A 89 37.90 9.68 26.06
CA ALA A 89 36.81 9.00 26.76
C ALA A 89 35.90 8.23 25.78
N PHE A 90 35.52 8.86 24.67
CA PHE A 90 34.70 8.21 23.63
C PHE A 90 35.44 7.03 22.99
N MET A 91 36.74 7.20 22.67
CA MET A 91 37.57 6.15 22.07
C MET A 91 37.73 4.96 23.02
N ALA A 92 37.96 5.20 24.31
CA ALA A 92 38.07 4.14 25.32
C ALA A 92 36.75 3.38 25.51
N GLN A 93 35.62 4.09 25.52
CA GLN A 93 34.29 3.48 25.67
C GLN A 93 33.89 2.61 24.47
N ASN A 94 34.38 2.90 23.26
CA ASN A 94 33.97 2.21 22.04
C ASN A 94 35.04 1.28 21.46
N ALA A 95 36.19 1.14 22.13
CA ALA A 95 37.30 0.30 21.67
C ALA A 95 36.93 -1.18 21.44
N PHE A 96 35.96 -1.71 22.20
CA PHE A 96 35.51 -3.10 22.07
C PHE A 96 34.63 -3.36 20.84
N ARG A 97 34.17 -2.32 20.14
CA ARG A 97 33.23 -2.43 19.00
C ARG A 97 33.91 -2.72 17.66
N ILE A 98 35.23 -2.84 17.61
CA ILE A 98 35.92 -3.29 16.40
C ILE A 98 36.25 -4.77 16.54
N ASN A 99 35.35 -5.64 16.07
CA ASN A 99 35.72 -7.00 15.73
C ASN A 99 36.30 -7.05 14.31
N MET A 100 37.12 -8.05 14.02
CA MET A 100 37.81 -8.20 12.72
C MET A 100 36.84 -8.22 11.52
N ASN A 101 35.61 -8.73 11.71
CA ASN A 101 34.56 -8.75 10.69
C ASN A 101 33.88 -7.38 10.49
N GLU A 102 33.80 -6.55 11.53
CA GLU A 102 33.19 -5.21 11.46
C GLU A 102 34.16 -4.19 10.87
N ALA A 103 35.46 -4.33 11.15
CA ALA A 103 36.52 -3.49 10.56
C ALA A 103 36.47 -3.46 9.03
N LYS A 104 36.24 -4.61 8.39
CA LYS A 104 36.11 -4.70 6.93
C LYS A 104 34.90 -3.94 6.41
N ARG A 105 33.76 -4.05 7.11
CA ARG A 105 32.53 -3.32 6.76
C ARG A 105 32.73 -1.80 6.87
N TRP A 106 33.45 -1.36 7.90
CA TRP A 106 33.75 0.05 8.10
C TRP A 106 34.76 0.60 7.09
N SER A 107 35.75 -0.20 6.69
CA SER A 107 36.70 0.18 5.63
C SER A 107 36.04 0.33 4.25
N ASP A 108 34.93 -0.35 4.00
CA ASP A 108 34.15 -0.17 2.75
C ASP A 108 33.34 1.16 2.74
N ILE A 109 33.18 1.81 3.90
CA ILE A 109 32.45 3.08 4.07
C ILE A 109 33.42 4.26 4.19
N PHE A 110 34.47 4.12 4.99
CA PHE A 110 35.47 5.17 5.22
C PHE A 110 36.87 4.57 5.30
N TYR A 111 37.77 5.02 4.41
CA TYR A 111 39.15 4.52 4.37
C TYR A 111 40.15 5.61 3.99
N ARG A 112 41.41 5.36 4.32
CA ARG A 112 42.56 6.15 3.85
C ARG A 112 42.99 5.62 2.48
N SER A 113 42.97 6.49 1.48
CA SER A 113 43.46 6.16 0.13
C SER A 113 44.97 5.95 0.14
N SER A 114 45.46 4.97 -0.63
CA SER A 114 46.90 4.77 -0.88
C SER A 114 47.49 5.80 -1.85
N VAL A 115 46.64 6.55 -2.54
CA VAL A 115 47.02 7.59 -3.49
C VAL A 115 46.57 8.94 -2.92
N THR A 116 47.46 9.93 -2.96
CA THR A 116 47.17 11.29 -2.46
C THR A 116 47.49 12.33 -3.54
N ALA A 117 46.77 13.45 -3.52
CA ALA A 117 47.05 14.57 -4.43
C ALA A 117 48.36 15.27 -4.08
N HIS A 118 48.66 15.34 -2.78
CA HIS A 118 49.84 16.00 -2.24
C HIS A 118 50.63 15.03 -1.37
N PRO A 119 51.97 14.94 -1.52
CA PRO A 119 52.79 14.02 -0.74
C PRO A 119 52.73 14.24 0.79
N ARG A 120 52.27 15.42 1.22
CA ARG A 120 52.16 15.82 2.64
C ARG A 120 50.71 15.85 3.16
N ALA A 121 49.74 15.43 2.35
CA ALA A 121 48.34 15.38 2.73
C ALA A 121 47.80 13.96 2.61
N ALA A 122 47.23 13.42 3.69
CA ALA A 122 46.52 12.14 3.67
C ALA A 122 45.14 12.32 3.01
N LEU A 123 44.76 11.43 2.10
CA LEU A 123 43.43 11.46 1.48
C LEU A 123 42.52 10.42 2.14
N PHE A 124 41.38 10.86 2.66
CA PHE A 124 40.31 10.00 3.14
C PHE A 124 39.13 10.00 2.17
N VAL A 125 38.51 8.83 2.00
CA VAL A 125 37.36 8.65 1.13
C VAL A 125 36.18 8.17 1.95
N PHE A 126 35.02 8.82 1.78
CA PHE A 126 33.76 8.49 2.42
C PHE A 126 32.72 8.12 1.38
N ILE A 127 32.09 6.95 1.52
CA ILE A 127 31.11 6.40 0.59
C ILE A 127 29.78 6.19 1.33
N PRO A 128 28.89 7.20 1.36
CA PRO A 128 27.56 7.05 1.96
C PRO A 128 26.74 5.89 1.40
N ALA A 129 26.84 5.57 0.10
CA ALA A 129 26.04 4.54 -0.55
C ALA A 129 26.21 3.13 0.08
N SER A 130 27.32 2.87 0.77
CA SER A 130 27.58 1.62 1.50
C SER A 130 26.86 1.53 2.86
N ILE A 131 26.27 2.61 3.34
CA ILE A 131 25.58 2.69 4.64
C ILE A 131 24.13 2.23 4.48
N ASN A 132 23.65 1.41 5.41
CA ASN A 132 22.23 1.17 5.61
C ASN A 132 21.76 1.88 6.89
N ALA A 133 21.07 3.01 6.74
CA ALA A 133 20.69 3.91 7.82
C ALA A 133 19.82 3.26 8.91
N GLU A 134 19.04 2.23 8.57
CA GLU A 134 18.16 1.55 9.54
C GLU A 134 18.90 0.59 10.47
N THR A 135 20.04 0.06 10.03
CA THR A 135 20.75 -1.05 10.71
C THR A 135 22.18 -0.73 11.10
N VAL A 136 22.69 0.44 10.71
CA VAL A 136 24.08 0.83 10.98
C VAL A 136 24.28 1.18 12.46
N ASP A 137 25.33 0.63 13.07
CA ASP A 137 25.84 1.14 14.34
C ASP A 137 26.54 2.48 14.10
N VAL A 138 25.83 3.57 14.37
CA VAL A 138 26.32 4.93 14.16
C VAL A 138 27.52 5.24 15.07
N GLU A 139 27.54 4.74 16.31
CA GLU A 139 28.64 5.00 17.23
C GLU A 139 29.89 4.21 16.84
N GLY A 140 29.73 2.98 16.37
CA GLY A 140 30.81 2.19 15.77
C GLY A 140 31.42 2.84 14.54
N LEU A 141 30.58 3.38 13.63
CA LEU A 141 31.05 4.14 12.46
C LEU A 141 31.80 5.42 12.87
N VAL A 142 31.26 6.19 13.81
CA VAL A 142 31.92 7.40 14.34
C VAL A 142 33.27 7.05 14.97
N PHE A 143 33.33 5.98 15.76
CA PHE A 143 34.57 5.47 16.33
C PHE A 143 35.59 5.10 15.25
N TRP A 144 35.18 4.39 14.20
CA TRP A 144 36.05 4.05 13.08
C TRP A 144 36.61 5.28 12.35
N VAL A 145 35.75 6.25 12.03
CA VAL A 145 36.18 7.48 11.35
C VAL A 145 37.18 8.24 12.22
N LEU A 146 36.91 8.38 13.52
CA LEU A 146 37.84 9.03 14.46
C LEU A 146 39.16 8.25 14.58
N HIS A 147 39.11 6.92 14.65
CA HIS A 147 40.30 6.08 14.66
C HIS A 147 41.18 6.35 13.43
N CYS A 148 40.59 6.34 12.22
CA CYS A 148 41.28 6.67 10.98
C CYS A 148 41.88 8.08 11.00
N LEU A 149 41.13 9.09 11.43
CA LEU A 149 41.62 10.48 11.49
C LEU A 149 42.76 10.66 12.52
N THR A 150 42.71 9.95 13.65
CA THR A 150 43.76 10.01 14.67
C THR A 150 45.08 9.37 14.22
N THR A 151 45.08 8.54 13.17
CA THR A 151 46.34 8.04 12.57
C THR A 151 47.17 9.16 11.92
N VAL A 152 46.57 10.32 11.68
CA VAL A 152 47.23 11.47 11.06
C VAL A 152 47.67 12.45 12.15
N GLU A 153 48.86 12.19 12.69
CA GLU A 153 49.40 12.99 13.80
C GLU A 153 49.84 14.39 13.35
N THR A 154 50.56 14.50 12.22
CA THR A 154 51.22 15.75 11.79
C THR A 154 50.89 16.18 10.35
N GLU A 155 50.31 15.30 9.53
CA GLU A 155 50.04 15.59 8.11
C GLU A 155 48.75 16.43 7.94
N GLN A 156 48.68 17.19 6.84
CA GLN A 156 47.40 17.75 6.38
C GLN A 156 46.51 16.62 5.85
N TRP A 157 45.21 16.85 5.67
CA TRP A 157 44.34 15.82 5.10
C TRP A 157 43.21 16.39 4.26
N ASP A 158 42.85 15.61 3.24
CA ASP A 158 41.77 15.87 2.30
C ASP A 158 40.64 14.85 2.50
N LEU A 159 39.40 15.27 2.22
CA LEU A 159 38.23 14.40 2.27
C LEU A 159 37.52 14.36 0.92
N LEU A 160 37.39 13.17 0.34
CA LEU A 160 36.55 12.90 -0.81
C LEU A 160 35.25 12.23 -0.34
N VAL A 161 34.10 12.80 -0.67
CA VAL A 161 32.79 12.21 -0.39
C VAL A 161 32.13 11.78 -1.69
N ASP A 162 31.99 10.48 -1.92
CA ASP A 162 31.38 9.92 -3.13
C ASP A 162 29.87 9.69 -2.95
N PHE A 163 29.05 10.59 -3.49
CA PHE A 163 27.59 10.46 -3.44
C PHE A 163 27.00 9.60 -4.55
N THR A 164 27.83 8.95 -5.38
CA THR A 164 27.36 8.09 -6.47
C THR A 164 26.41 7.01 -5.92
N GLY A 165 25.19 6.94 -6.47
CA GLY A 165 24.17 5.97 -6.04
C GLY A 165 23.53 6.23 -4.66
N SER A 166 23.82 7.36 -4.01
CA SER A 166 23.27 7.67 -2.67
C SER A 166 21.76 7.90 -2.68
N SER A 167 21.05 7.36 -1.69
CA SER A 167 19.58 7.39 -1.57
C SER A 167 19.12 7.54 -0.11
N ASN A 168 17.80 7.72 0.12
CA ASN A 168 17.19 7.85 1.46
C ASN A 168 17.66 6.77 2.44
N ALA A 169 17.90 5.55 1.95
CA ALA A 169 18.37 4.41 2.75
C ALA A 169 19.80 4.58 3.31
N ASN A 170 20.57 5.55 2.82
CA ASN A 170 22.00 5.70 3.10
C ASN A 170 22.33 6.85 4.07
N ILE A 171 21.34 7.67 4.44
CA ILE A 171 21.58 8.89 5.22
C ILE A 171 21.54 8.65 6.72
N LEU A 172 22.57 9.16 7.40
CA LEU A 172 22.56 9.34 8.84
C LEU A 172 21.80 10.60 9.23
N ASN A 173 21.10 10.58 10.36
CA ASN A 173 20.45 11.78 10.90
C ASN A 173 21.51 12.91 11.09
N PRO A 174 21.26 14.15 10.63
CA PRO A 174 22.19 15.28 10.78
C PRO A 174 22.68 15.52 12.23
N VAL A 175 21.91 15.11 13.23
CA VAL A 175 22.32 15.15 14.65
C VAL A 175 23.60 14.33 14.90
N HIS A 176 23.77 13.19 14.21
CA HIS A 176 24.97 12.37 14.34
C HIS A 176 26.19 13.04 13.71
N MET A 177 26.01 13.80 12.62
CA MET A 177 27.08 14.59 12.01
C MET A 177 27.53 15.72 12.95
N GLN A 178 26.57 16.41 13.58
CA GLN A 178 26.86 17.43 14.58
C GLN A 178 27.60 16.83 15.79
N ARG A 179 27.17 15.65 16.26
CA ARG A 179 27.84 14.93 17.35
C ARG A 179 29.26 14.50 16.97
N PHE A 180 29.45 13.94 15.77
CA PHE A 180 30.76 13.58 15.22
C PHE A 180 31.73 14.78 15.23
N LEU A 181 31.29 15.93 14.73
CA LEU A 181 32.11 17.15 14.70
C LEU A 181 32.41 17.73 16.10
N GLY A 182 31.67 17.31 17.13
CA GLY A 182 32.00 17.58 18.53
C GLY A 182 33.15 16.73 19.06
N PHE A 183 33.36 15.52 18.53
CA PHE A 183 34.44 14.62 18.94
C PHE A 183 35.75 14.86 18.18
N VAL A 184 35.71 15.45 16.98
CA VAL A 184 36.92 15.77 16.21
C VAL A 184 37.70 16.90 16.92
N PRO A 185 38.94 16.67 17.38
CA PRO A 185 39.75 17.71 18.00
C PRO A 185 40.00 18.87 17.05
N GLU A 186 40.09 20.08 17.60
CA GLU A 186 40.32 21.28 16.79
C GLU A 186 41.66 21.22 16.03
N SER A 187 42.66 20.53 16.60
CA SER A 187 43.96 20.30 15.95
C SER A 187 43.83 19.48 14.67
N ILE A 188 42.99 18.44 14.64
CA ILE A 188 42.72 17.62 13.45
C ILE A 188 41.89 18.44 12.46
N PHE A 189 40.86 19.14 12.93
CA PHE A 189 39.97 19.92 12.07
C PHE A 189 40.71 21.05 11.33
N LYS A 190 41.65 21.75 11.99
CA LYS A 190 42.49 22.79 11.37
C LYS A 190 43.42 22.30 10.27
N ARG A 191 43.68 20.99 10.20
CA ARG A 191 44.54 20.37 9.19
C ARG A 191 43.78 19.89 7.95
N LEU A 192 42.45 20.01 7.95
CA LEU A 192 41.63 19.74 6.78
C LEU A 192 41.92 20.78 5.70
N SER A 193 42.47 20.37 4.56
CA SER A 193 42.82 21.26 3.45
C SER A 193 41.65 21.46 2.48
N GLN A 194 41.00 20.37 2.06
CA GLN A 194 39.85 20.43 1.15
C GLN A 194 38.88 19.26 1.35
N VAL A 195 37.62 19.50 0.99
CA VAL A 195 36.52 18.55 0.94
C VAL A 195 35.94 18.57 -0.48
N VAL A 196 36.02 17.45 -1.19
CA VAL A 196 35.46 17.33 -2.54
C VAL A 196 34.23 16.42 -2.48
N LEU A 197 33.08 16.96 -2.90
CA LEU A 197 31.82 16.24 -3.01
C LEU A 197 31.68 15.73 -4.44
N HIS A 198 31.75 14.43 -4.65
CA HIS A 198 31.63 13.81 -5.97
C HIS A 198 30.20 13.32 -6.24
N SER A 199 29.71 13.57 -7.46
CA SER A 199 28.41 13.12 -7.97
C SER A 199 27.20 13.43 -7.05
N PRO A 200 26.97 14.71 -6.70
CA PRO A 200 25.81 15.08 -5.90
C PRO A 200 24.51 14.81 -6.67
N ASN A 201 23.43 14.53 -5.95
CA ASN A 201 22.09 14.33 -6.52
C ASN A 201 21.03 15.16 -5.76
N PHE A 202 19.76 15.14 -6.18
CA PHE A 202 18.70 15.94 -5.53
C PHE A 202 18.50 15.54 -4.07
N PHE A 203 18.78 14.28 -3.77
CA PHE A 203 18.75 13.77 -2.42
C PHE A 203 19.90 14.32 -1.56
N THR A 204 21.13 14.36 -2.08
CA THR A 204 22.29 14.99 -1.44
C THR A 204 22.02 16.47 -1.13
N GLN A 205 21.39 17.20 -2.05
CA GLN A 205 20.96 18.58 -1.82
C GLN A 205 20.02 18.70 -0.60
N ALA A 206 18.97 17.89 -0.55
CA ALA A 206 18.01 17.90 0.56
C ALA A 206 18.67 17.51 1.91
N TYR A 207 19.70 16.67 1.88
CA TYR A 207 20.49 16.34 3.06
C TYR A 207 21.38 17.49 3.53
N LEU A 208 22.21 18.02 2.62
CA LEU A 208 23.18 19.04 2.97
C LEU A 208 22.51 20.33 3.45
N ARG A 209 21.34 20.70 2.93
CA ARG A 209 20.54 21.82 3.47
C ARG A 209 20.09 21.60 4.92
N ARG A 210 19.76 20.35 5.30
CA ARG A 210 19.43 20.01 6.69
C ARG A 210 20.68 20.07 7.58
N VAL A 211 21.84 19.67 7.05
CA VAL A 211 23.12 19.80 7.75
C VAL A 211 23.50 21.27 7.93
N GLU A 212 23.39 22.10 6.89
CA GLU A 212 23.61 23.54 6.90
C GLU A 212 22.79 24.24 7.98
N THR A 213 21.49 23.93 8.05
CA THR A 213 20.59 24.51 9.06
C THR A 213 21.05 24.20 10.50
N ARG A 214 21.70 23.05 10.72
CA ARG A 214 22.18 22.60 12.04
C ARG A 214 23.59 23.09 12.37
N MET A 215 24.46 23.11 11.37
CA MET A 215 25.88 23.42 11.51
C MET A 215 26.19 24.91 11.42
N GLY A 216 25.30 25.69 10.80
CA GLY A 216 25.55 27.09 10.50
C GLY A 216 26.50 27.27 9.31
N PRO A 217 27.03 28.49 9.12
CA PRO A 217 27.94 28.79 8.02
C PRO A 217 29.27 28.03 8.20
N LEU A 218 29.72 27.36 7.14
CA LEU A 218 31.03 26.71 7.04
C LEU A 218 32.00 27.60 6.26
N ASP A 219 33.30 27.45 6.48
CA ASP A 219 34.30 28.08 5.61
C ASP A 219 34.32 27.34 4.26
N LEU A 220 33.63 27.92 3.28
CA LEU A 220 33.40 27.33 1.97
C LEU A 220 34.64 27.30 1.09
N ARG A 221 35.73 27.97 1.49
CA ARG A 221 36.98 27.96 0.72
C ARG A 221 37.56 26.57 0.56
N MET A 222 37.17 25.65 1.44
CA MET A 222 37.66 24.27 1.45
C MET A 222 36.73 23.28 0.74
N VAL A 223 35.51 23.66 0.32
CA VAL A 223 34.52 22.70 -0.18
C VAL A 223 34.25 22.90 -1.67
N VAL A 224 34.39 21.84 -2.46
CA VAL A 224 34.13 21.85 -3.91
C VAL A 224 33.17 20.71 -4.26
N ALA A 225 32.22 20.95 -5.17
CA ALA A 225 31.29 19.94 -5.64
C ALA A 225 31.50 19.64 -7.13
N CYS A 226 31.87 18.40 -7.45
CA CYS A 226 32.23 17.95 -8.79
C CYS A 226 31.29 16.85 -9.27
N HIS A 227 30.87 16.92 -10.53
CA HIS A 227 30.11 15.84 -11.18
C HIS A 227 31.04 14.92 -11.98
N HIS A 228 31.77 15.45 -12.96
CA HIS A 228 32.58 14.64 -13.86
C HIS A 228 33.91 14.23 -13.21
N LEU A 229 34.45 13.08 -13.62
CA LEU A 229 35.79 12.65 -13.20
C LEU A 229 36.88 13.62 -13.66
N GLU A 230 36.68 14.32 -14.78
CA GLU A 230 37.61 15.35 -15.26
C GLU A 230 37.65 16.56 -14.32
N ASP A 231 36.51 16.93 -13.73
CA ASP A 231 36.46 18.00 -12.74
C ASP A 231 37.13 17.56 -11.45
N LEU A 232 36.90 16.31 -11.02
CA LEU A 232 37.54 15.73 -9.84
C LEU A 232 39.06 15.67 -10.00
N ALA A 233 39.55 15.29 -11.17
CA ALA A 233 40.99 15.18 -11.48
C ALA A 233 41.77 16.49 -11.30
N ARG A 234 41.09 17.64 -11.30
CA ARG A 234 41.71 18.96 -11.02
C ARG A 234 42.05 19.16 -9.54
N PHE A 235 41.38 18.43 -8.64
CA PHE A 235 41.51 18.60 -7.19
C PHE A 235 42.13 17.37 -6.52
N LEU A 236 41.74 16.17 -6.94
CA LEU A 236 42.13 14.91 -6.31
C LEU A 236 42.36 13.80 -7.36
N PRO A 237 43.23 12.81 -7.08
CA PRO A 237 43.44 11.67 -7.96
C PRO A 237 42.17 10.83 -8.08
N THR A 238 41.67 10.63 -9.31
CA THR A 238 40.45 9.85 -9.57
C THR A 238 40.60 8.39 -9.15
N SER A 239 41.82 7.83 -9.16
CA SER A 239 42.13 6.48 -8.69
C SER A 239 41.87 6.26 -7.20
N ALA A 240 41.60 7.32 -6.41
CA ALA A 240 41.18 7.19 -5.02
C ALA A 240 39.72 6.70 -4.88
N LEU A 241 38.88 6.88 -5.91
CA LEU A 241 37.52 6.38 -5.91
C LEU A 241 37.50 4.85 -5.94
N PRO A 242 36.47 4.21 -5.36
CA PRO A 242 36.31 2.76 -5.43
C PRO A 242 36.19 2.28 -6.88
N ALA A 243 36.71 1.07 -7.15
CA ALA A 243 36.73 0.48 -8.47
C ALA A 243 35.33 0.37 -9.11
N SER A 244 34.28 0.21 -8.30
CA SER A 244 32.89 0.24 -8.75
C SER A 244 32.49 1.59 -9.36
N THR A 245 32.83 2.71 -8.73
CA THR A 245 32.51 4.05 -9.24
C THR A 245 33.30 4.35 -10.52
N LEU A 246 34.58 3.93 -10.58
CA LEU A 246 35.41 4.09 -11.78
C LEU A 246 34.90 3.25 -12.96
N ALA A 247 34.44 2.03 -12.72
CA ALA A 247 33.87 1.17 -13.75
C ALA A 247 32.63 1.83 -14.39
N LEU A 248 31.72 2.40 -13.58
CA LEU A 248 30.52 3.08 -14.06
C LEU A 248 30.84 4.30 -14.93
N ALA A 249 31.93 5.01 -14.64
CA ALA A 249 32.35 6.17 -15.43
C ALA A 249 32.98 5.79 -16.78
N SER A 250 33.57 4.59 -16.88
CA SER A 250 34.20 4.10 -18.11
C SER A 250 33.21 3.44 -19.10
N GLU A 251 31.98 3.20 -18.67
CA GLU A 251 30.99 2.45 -19.45
C GLU A 251 30.38 3.30 -20.58
N SER A 252 30.17 2.70 -21.76
CA SER A 252 29.55 3.37 -22.90
C SER A 252 28.07 3.63 -22.65
N ARG A 253 27.61 4.88 -22.84
CA ARG A 253 26.23 5.29 -22.56
C ARG A 253 25.50 5.76 -23.81
N VAL A 254 24.26 5.31 -23.99
CA VAL A 254 23.33 5.89 -24.97
C VAL A 254 22.72 7.12 -24.35
N THR A 255 22.78 8.25 -25.04
CA THR A 255 22.36 9.55 -24.51
C THR A 255 21.11 10.03 -25.22
N PHE A 256 20.10 10.43 -24.44
CA PHE A 256 18.89 11.08 -24.89
C PHE A 256 18.85 12.50 -24.36
N ASP A 257 18.66 13.46 -25.26
CA ASP A 257 18.59 14.89 -24.98
C ASP A 257 17.14 15.42 -25.04
N ARG A 258 16.95 16.71 -24.75
CA ARG A 258 15.64 17.39 -24.77
C ARG A 258 14.59 16.72 -23.87
N ILE A 259 15.04 16.28 -22.71
CA ILE A 259 14.17 15.71 -21.67
C ILE A 259 14.05 16.73 -20.55
N THR A 260 12.83 16.91 -20.06
CA THR A 260 12.54 17.76 -18.91
C THR A 260 11.99 16.91 -17.78
N LEU A 261 12.70 16.86 -16.65
CA LEU A 261 12.24 16.21 -15.43
C LEU A 261 11.21 17.11 -14.74
N LYS A 262 9.98 16.63 -14.60
CA LYS A 262 8.94 17.24 -13.76
C LYS A 262 9.14 16.80 -12.32
N HIS A 263 9.70 17.69 -11.49
CA HIS A 263 9.84 17.45 -10.06
C HIS A 263 8.47 17.52 -9.35
N PRO A 264 8.21 16.76 -8.27
CA PRO A 264 6.94 16.76 -7.53
C PRO A 264 6.46 18.14 -7.04
N VAL A 265 7.38 19.11 -6.94
CA VAL A 265 7.11 20.50 -6.51
C VAL A 265 6.80 21.42 -7.72
N LYS A 266 6.38 20.85 -8.86
CA LYS A 266 6.07 21.59 -10.11
C LYS A 266 7.23 22.42 -10.67
N VAL A 267 8.46 22.04 -10.38
CA VAL A 267 9.65 22.61 -11.02
C VAL A 267 10.02 21.71 -12.19
N GLU A 268 10.16 22.30 -13.37
CA GLU A 268 10.61 21.64 -14.58
C GLU A 268 12.11 21.85 -14.72
N VAL A 269 12.87 20.76 -14.74
CA VAL A 269 14.34 20.79 -14.80
C VAL A 269 14.79 20.14 -16.10
N PRO A 270 15.53 20.86 -16.97
CA PRO A 270 16.08 20.26 -18.18
C PRO A 270 17.21 19.29 -17.81
N VAL A 271 17.13 18.07 -18.34
CA VAL A 271 17.99 16.95 -17.99
C VAL A 271 18.44 16.17 -19.22
N LEU A 272 19.59 15.53 -19.09
CA LEU A 272 20.15 14.57 -20.01
C LEU A 272 19.92 13.17 -19.44
N LEU A 273 19.32 12.27 -20.21
CA LEU A 273 19.16 10.87 -19.80
C LEU A 273 20.19 10.01 -20.50
N GLN A 274 21.06 9.38 -19.73
CA GLN A 274 22.08 8.47 -20.21
C GLN A 274 21.78 7.06 -19.73
N LEU A 275 21.81 6.08 -20.62
CA LEU A 275 21.56 4.68 -20.30
C LEU A 275 22.84 3.86 -20.54
N ASP A 276 23.34 3.17 -19.52
CA ASP A 276 24.42 2.16 -19.63
C ASP A 276 23.83 0.74 -19.58
N SER A 277 24.63 -0.32 -19.43
CA SER A 277 24.09 -1.69 -19.38
C SER A 277 23.41 -2.08 -18.04
N THR A 278 23.59 -1.28 -16.98
CA THR A 278 23.19 -1.60 -15.59
C THR A 278 22.22 -0.61 -14.96
N ALA A 279 22.24 0.66 -15.36
CA ALA A 279 21.50 1.77 -14.78
C ALA A 279 21.16 2.87 -15.81
N ALA A 280 20.15 3.65 -15.45
CA ALA A 280 19.81 4.92 -16.08
C ALA A 280 20.36 6.08 -15.23
N TYR A 281 20.94 7.09 -15.86
CA TYR A 281 21.45 8.30 -15.22
C TYR A 281 20.72 9.51 -15.76
N LEU A 282 20.22 10.33 -14.86
CA LEU A 282 19.51 11.55 -15.17
C LEU A 282 20.32 12.72 -14.64
N THR A 283 20.98 13.42 -15.56
CA THR A 283 21.95 14.47 -15.26
C THR A 283 21.36 15.84 -15.58
N THR A 284 21.47 16.81 -14.68
CA THR A 284 20.95 18.17 -14.94
C THR A 284 21.81 18.90 -15.97
N VAL A 285 21.18 19.63 -16.89
CA VAL A 285 21.94 20.38 -17.92
C VAL A 285 22.69 21.57 -17.31
N LYS A 286 22.11 22.20 -16.28
CA LYS A 286 22.71 23.34 -15.57
C LYS A 286 23.08 22.95 -14.13
N PRO A 287 24.09 23.60 -13.52
CA PRO A 287 24.36 23.45 -12.10
C PRO A 287 23.17 23.92 -11.26
N HIS A 288 22.84 23.15 -10.22
CA HIS A 288 21.80 23.47 -9.25
C HIS A 288 22.40 23.77 -7.86
N PRO A 289 21.75 24.64 -7.07
CA PRO A 289 22.27 25.06 -5.76
C PRO A 289 22.18 23.92 -4.75
N LEU A 290 23.30 23.46 -4.22
CA LEU A 290 23.40 22.35 -3.27
C LEU A 290 23.07 22.81 -1.84
N ALA A 291 24.05 23.39 -1.14
CA ALA A 291 23.98 23.97 0.20
C ALA A 291 25.15 24.94 0.38
N TRP A 292 25.05 25.92 1.29
CA TRP A 292 26.07 26.94 1.54
C TRP A 292 26.59 27.61 0.24
N ASP A 293 25.68 28.09 -0.61
CA ASP A 293 26.01 28.72 -1.91
C ASP A 293 26.84 27.88 -2.90
N LEU A 294 27.08 26.60 -2.61
CA LEU A 294 27.69 25.66 -3.56
C LEU A 294 26.68 25.31 -4.66
N ALA A 295 27.16 25.19 -5.89
CA ALA A 295 26.36 24.70 -7.01
C ALA A 295 27.10 23.59 -7.74
N SER A 296 26.36 22.57 -8.20
CA SER A 296 26.92 21.49 -8.98
C SER A 296 25.87 20.89 -9.91
N VAL A 297 26.33 20.19 -10.95
CA VAL A 297 25.45 19.38 -11.79
C VAL A 297 25.02 18.16 -10.99
N PHE A 298 23.72 17.87 -10.99
CA PHE A 298 23.18 16.72 -10.25
C PHE A 298 23.05 15.50 -11.16
N CYS A 299 23.36 14.32 -10.62
CA CYS A 299 23.19 13.04 -11.31
C CYS A 299 22.34 12.09 -10.48
N GLU A 300 21.12 11.82 -10.92
CA GLU A 300 20.28 10.77 -10.34
C GLU A 300 20.56 9.45 -11.05
N MET A 301 21.02 8.45 -10.30
CA MET A 301 21.24 7.10 -10.81
C MET A 301 20.08 6.19 -10.40
N ALA A 302 19.50 5.49 -11.38
CA ALA A 302 18.49 4.46 -11.17
C ALA A 302 18.93 3.14 -11.83
N PRO A 303 19.41 2.18 -11.03
CA PRO A 303 19.68 0.83 -11.50
C PRO A 303 18.44 0.16 -12.14
N PHE A 304 18.58 -0.50 -13.29
CA PHE A 304 17.42 -1.07 -14.01
C PHE A 304 16.66 -2.12 -13.19
N HIS A 305 17.35 -2.86 -12.31
CA HIS A 305 16.70 -3.84 -11.42
C HIS A 305 15.73 -3.24 -10.39
N LEU A 306 15.79 -1.91 -10.18
CA LEU A 306 14.93 -1.15 -9.26
C LEU A 306 13.81 -0.42 -10.01
N ILE A 307 13.80 -0.44 -11.34
CA ILE A 307 12.73 0.14 -12.15
C ILE A 307 11.63 -0.91 -12.30
N ASP A 308 10.46 -0.63 -11.73
CA ASP A 308 9.32 -1.55 -11.78
C ASP A 308 8.50 -1.38 -13.06
N ASP A 309 8.35 -0.13 -13.53
CA ASP A 309 7.42 0.19 -14.60
C ASP A 309 7.84 1.45 -15.35
N VAL A 310 7.74 1.37 -16.68
CA VAL A 310 8.00 2.48 -17.60
C VAL A 310 6.82 2.61 -18.56
N ARG A 311 6.09 3.71 -18.42
CA ARG A 311 4.83 3.93 -19.14
C ARG A 311 4.72 5.33 -19.70
N LEU A 312 4.22 5.41 -20.92
CA LEU A 312 3.70 6.64 -21.49
C LEU A 312 2.39 6.99 -20.77
N THR A 313 2.33 8.16 -20.14
CA THR A 313 1.18 8.60 -19.35
C THR A 313 0.22 9.42 -20.20
N CYS A 314 0.73 10.42 -20.90
CA CYS A 314 -0.05 11.25 -21.79
C CYS A 314 0.85 11.82 -22.89
N THR A 315 0.24 12.12 -24.03
CA THR A 315 0.87 12.87 -25.11
C THR A 315 0.31 14.29 -25.05
N THR A 316 1.18 15.28 -24.88
CA THR A 316 0.78 16.69 -24.76
C THR A 316 1.29 17.48 -25.97
N ARG A 317 0.78 18.71 -26.18
CA ARG A 317 1.28 19.61 -27.23
C ARG A 317 2.76 19.98 -27.09
N TYR A 318 3.34 19.76 -25.90
CA TYR A 318 4.73 20.08 -25.56
C TYR A 318 5.63 18.85 -25.52
N GLY A 319 5.12 17.67 -25.89
CA GLY A 319 5.85 16.41 -25.87
C GLY A 319 5.14 15.31 -25.08
N ASP A 320 5.80 14.17 -25.02
CA ASP A 320 5.30 12.94 -24.44
C ASP A 320 5.75 12.79 -22.99
N GLU A 321 4.81 12.50 -22.09
CA GLU A 321 5.11 12.29 -20.68
C GLU A 321 5.36 10.81 -20.39
N ILE A 322 6.63 10.44 -20.19
CA ILE A 322 7.04 9.11 -19.76
C ILE A 322 7.22 9.11 -18.25
N ARG A 323 6.58 8.14 -17.59
CA ARG A 323 6.71 7.93 -16.15
C ARG A 323 7.50 6.66 -15.88
N VAL A 324 8.61 6.80 -15.14
CA VAL A 324 9.48 5.72 -14.67
C VAL A 324 9.25 5.56 -13.17
N ARG A 325 8.66 4.43 -12.77
CA ARG A 325 8.36 4.13 -11.38
C ARG A 325 9.43 3.20 -10.81
N MET A 326 10.03 3.61 -9.70
CA MET A 326 10.97 2.78 -8.96
C MET A 326 10.22 1.86 -7.96
N ARG A 327 10.86 0.76 -7.60
CA ARG A 327 10.37 -0.22 -6.61
C ARG A 327 10.20 0.41 -5.23
N ASP A 328 11.13 1.28 -4.86
CA ASP A 328 11.01 2.10 -3.66
C ASP A 328 9.99 3.21 -3.95
N LYS A 329 8.76 3.05 -3.43
CA LYS A 329 7.53 3.78 -3.81
C LYS A 329 7.61 5.31 -3.64
N GLU A 330 8.72 5.84 -3.12
CA GLU A 330 9.00 7.26 -2.98
C GLU A 330 9.61 7.90 -4.23
N LYS A 331 10.33 7.14 -5.08
CA LYS A 331 10.99 7.70 -6.28
C LYS A 331 10.20 7.39 -7.56
N CYS A 332 9.82 8.44 -8.27
CA CYS A 332 9.19 8.35 -9.58
C CYS A 332 9.72 9.47 -10.47
N TRP A 333 10.28 9.14 -11.62
CA TRP A 333 10.64 10.14 -12.61
C TRP A 333 9.46 10.39 -13.53
N THR A 334 9.15 11.65 -13.75
CA THR A 334 8.17 12.08 -14.75
C THR A 334 8.94 12.90 -15.77
N LEU A 335 9.14 12.32 -16.94
CA LEU A 335 9.98 12.84 -18.01
C LEU A 335 9.08 13.39 -19.11
N LEU A 336 9.17 14.68 -19.40
CA LEU A 336 8.59 15.26 -20.58
C LEU A 336 9.62 15.20 -21.70
N VAL A 337 9.30 14.50 -22.77
CA VAL A 337 10.20 14.21 -23.89
C VAL A 337 9.68 14.94 -25.12
N GLU A 338 10.45 15.90 -25.63
CA GLU A 338 10.04 16.72 -26.78
C GLU A 338 10.06 15.91 -28.10
N SER A 339 11.03 15.00 -28.25
CA SER A 339 11.22 14.18 -29.45
C SER A 339 11.86 12.83 -29.11
N GLY A 340 11.53 11.77 -29.85
CA GLY A 340 12.15 10.45 -29.66
C GLY A 340 11.60 9.63 -28.49
N ALA A 341 10.41 9.96 -27.99
CA ALA A 341 9.79 9.29 -26.85
C ALA A 341 9.54 7.79 -27.08
N ALA A 342 9.19 7.38 -28.31
CA ALA A 342 9.01 5.98 -28.66
C ALA A 342 10.34 5.19 -28.53
N ASP A 343 11.43 5.73 -29.05
CA ASP A 343 12.75 5.11 -29.00
C ASP A 343 13.25 5.03 -27.56
N LEU A 344 13.11 6.11 -26.79
CA LEU A 344 13.45 6.13 -25.37
C LEU A 344 12.63 5.11 -24.57
N LEU A 345 11.32 5.05 -24.80
CA LEU A 345 10.43 4.12 -24.13
C LEU A 345 10.81 2.67 -24.44
N ASN A 346 11.13 2.37 -25.70
CA ASN A 346 11.56 1.05 -26.14
C ASN A 346 12.91 0.69 -25.53
N GLU A 347 13.87 1.61 -25.51
CA GLU A 347 15.21 1.39 -24.95
C GLU A 347 15.16 1.15 -23.44
N LEU A 348 14.41 1.97 -22.69
CA LEU A 348 14.19 1.78 -21.25
C LEU A 348 13.53 0.43 -20.97
N ARG A 349 12.48 0.08 -21.73
CA ARG A 349 11.81 -1.22 -21.57
C ARG A 349 12.73 -2.38 -21.94
N ALA A 350 13.53 -2.27 -22.99
CA ALA A 350 14.46 -3.30 -23.41
C ALA A 350 15.54 -3.56 -22.35
N ARG A 351 16.12 -2.51 -21.76
CA ARG A 351 17.14 -2.65 -20.70
C ARG A 351 16.57 -3.15 -19.37
N CYS A 352 15.35 -2.72 -19.02
CA CYS A 352 14.62 -3.29 -17.88
C CYS A 352 14.25 -4.77 -18.13
N SER A 353 13.95 -5.15 -19.37
CA SER A 353 13.63 -6.54 -19.76
C SER A 353 14.87 -7.42 -19.97
N GLY A 354 16.05 -6.84 -20.21
CA GLY A 354 17.33 -7.56 -20.28
C GLY A 354 17.86 -7.99 -18.90
N THR A 355 17.43 -7.30 -17.84
CA THR A 355 17.74 -7.70 -16.47
C THR A 355 17.01 -9.00 -16.08
N THR A 356 15.87 -9.28 -16.72
CA THR A 356 15.17 -10.58 -16.59
C THR A 356 15.99 -11.74 -17.17
N THR A 357 16.80 -11.56 -18.22
CA THR A 357 17.61 -12.65 -18.82
C THR A 357 18.90 -12.98 -18.07
N ARG A 358 19.49 -12.04 -17.32
CA ARG A 358 20.61 -12.34 -16.40
C ARG A 358 20.11 -12.90 -15.06
N ALA A 359 18.91 -12.49 -14.62
CA ALA A 359 18.21 -13.13 -13.50
C ALA A 359 17.71 -14.55 -13.85
N LEU A 360 17.44 -14.84 -15.12
CA LEU A 360 17.03 -16.16 -15.64
C LEU A 360 18.10 -17.27 -15.52
N LEU A 361 19.38 -16.92 -15.30
CA LEU A 361 20.47 -17.90 -15.13
C LEU A 361 20.82 -18.20 -13.66
N GLY A 362 20.18 -17.52 -12.70
CA GLY A 362 20.08 -17.99 -11.32
C GLY A 362 18.82 -18.85 -11.14
N PRO A 363 18.66 -19.64 -10.06
CA PRO A 363 17.55 -20.58 -9.86
C PRO A 363 16.15 -19.95 -9.70
N GLN A 364 15.92 -18.75 -10.21
CA GLN A 364 14.71 -17.96 -10.00
C GLN A 364 14.38 -17.17 -11.25
N ALA A 365 13.58 -17.74 -12.15
CA ALA A 365 12.79 -16.94 -13.08
C ALA A 365 11.60 -17.72 -13.64
N ILE A 366 10.42 -17.19 -13.35
CA ILE A 366 9.25 -17.26 -14.23
C ILE A 366 8.88 -15.80 -14.56
N PRO A 367 8.46 -15.49 -15.80
CA PRO A 367 8.29 -14.11 -16.25
C PRO A 367 7.12 -13.39 -15.56
N SER A 368 7.38 -12.14 -15.13
CA SER A 368 6.44 -11.02 -14.99
C SER A 368 5.04 -11.31 -14.41
N VAL A 369 4.95 -11.42 -13.07
CA VAL A 369 3.77 -11.04 -12.28
C VAL A 369 4.24 -10.33 -10.99
N ARG A 370 4.13 -9.00 -10.98
CA ARG A 370 4.01 -8.05 -9.84
C ARG A 370 4.84 -8.33 -8.55
N SER A 371 5.92 -7.57 -8.38
CA SER A 371 6.92 -7.63 -7.28
C SER A 371 6.48 -7.06 -5.90
N ASP A 372 5.20 -7.17 -5.53
CA ASP A 372 4.71 -6.72 -4.20
C ASP A 372 4.05 -7.87 -3.39
N ARG A 373 4.00 -9.09 -3.95
CA ARG A 373 3.40 -10.28 -3.34
C ARG A 373 4.47 -11.33 -3.07
N ALA A 374 4.36 -12.05 -1.95
CA ALA A 374 5.38 -13.02 -1.56
C ALA A 374 5.62 -14.05 -2.70
N PRO A 375 6.88 -14.38 -3.07
CA PRO A 375 7.18 -15.28 -4.19
C PRO A 375 6.39 -16.59 -4.14
N LEU A 376 6.15 -17.10 -2.94
CA LEU A 376 5.40 -18.31 -2.67
C LEU A 376 3.92 -18.22 -3.09
N ALA A 377 3.27 -17.06 -2.92
CA ALA A 377 1.90 -16.83 -3.37
C ALA A 377 1.81 -16.80 -4.91
N CYS A 378 2.77 -16.13 -5.56
CA CYS A 378 2.85 -16.09 -7.02
C CYS A 378 3.04 -17.50 -7.63
N ILE A 379 3.98 -18.28 -7.09
CA ILE A 379 4.20 -19.67 -7.54
C ILE A 379 2.95 -20.53 -7.33
N SER A 380 2.25 -20.36 -6.20
CA SER A 380 1.00 -21.08 -5.91
C SER A 380 -0.09 -20.75 -6.93
N SER A 381 -0.31 -19.46 -7.20
CA SER A 381 -1.29 -19.01 -8.20
C SER A 381 -0.94 -19.50 -9.60
N LEU A 382 0.33 -19.40 -9.99
CA LEU A 382 0.80 -19.87 -11.28
C LEU A 382 0.59 -21.38 -11.46
N ALA A 383 0.89 -22.18 -10.44
CA ALA A 383 0.72 -23.62 -10.48
C ALA A 383 -0.77 -24.00 -10.69
N ILE A 384 -1.67 -23.36 -9.93
CA ILE A 384 -3.12 -23.54 -10.05
C ILE A 384 -3.63 -23.14 -11.43
N VAL A 385 -3.25 -21.95 -11.91
CA VAL A 385 -3.70 -21.41 -13.21
C VAL A 385 -3.16 -22.25 -14.37
N SER A 386 -1.94 -22.76 -14.26
CA SER A 386 -1.32 -23.61 -15.28
C SER A 386 -2.00 -24.98 -15.38
N CYS A 387 -2.44 -25.56 -14.26
CA CYS A 387 -3.25 -26.78 -14.23
C CYS A 387 -4.60 -26.62 -14.95
N ALA A 388 -5.13 -25.39 -15.02
CA ALA A 388 -6.37 -25.05 -15.72
C ALA A 388 -6.19 -24.73 -17.22
N SER A 389 -4.97 -24.82 -17.76
CA SER A 389 -4.67 -24.46 -19.15
C SER A 389 -5.27 -25.44 -20.16
N SER A 390 -5.60 -24.95 -21.36
CA SER A 390 -6.00 -25.79 -22.50
C SER A 390 -4.84 -26.66 -23.02
N LYS A 391 -3.58 -26.26 -22.80
CA LYS A 391 -2.39 -26.97 -23.26
C LYS A 391 -1.99 -28.10 -22.31
N ALA A 392 -1.92 -29.33 -22.80
CA ALA A 392 -1.59 -30.51 -21.99
C ALA A 392 -0.20 -30.45 -21.33
N GLY A 393 0.82 -29.96 -22.05
CA GLY A 393 2.16 -29.77 -21.48
C GLY A 393 2.16 -28.83 -20.28
N LEU A 394 1.52 -27.66 -20.44
CA LEU A 394 1.44 -26.63 -19.40
C LEU A 394 0.65 -27.09 -18.17
N ARG A 395 -0.38 -27.93 -18.37
CA ARG A 395 -1.07 -28.61 -17.27
C ARG A 395 -0.16 -29.55 -16.50
N SER A 396 0.63 -30.36 -17.21
CA SER A 396 1.55 -31.30 -16.58
C SER A 396 2.68 -30.58 -15.81
N ASP A 397 3.18 -29.46 -16.35
CA ASP A 397 4.21 -28.65 -15.70
C ASP A 397 3.64 -27.90 -14.49
N GLY A 398 2.42 -27.36 -14.61
CA GLY A 398 1.69 -26.75 -13.50
C GLY A 398 1.46 -27.73 -12.35
N TYR A 399 1.12 -28.98 -12.65
CA TYR A 399 0.93 -30.02 -11.65
C TYR A 399 2.24 -30.38 -10.94
N ARG A 400 3.34 -30.53 -11.69
CA ARG A 400 4.67 -30.75 -11.10
C ARG A 400 5.08 -29.59 -10.19
N LEU A 401 4.80 -28.35 -10.60
CA LEU A 401 5.07 -27.17 -9.80
C LEU A 401 4.26 -27.16 -8.50
N ALA A 402 2.96 -27.44 -8.56
CA ALA A 402 2.09 -27.48 -7.39
C ALA A 402 2.54 -28.56 -6.39
N ARG A 403 2.95 -29.73 -6.91
CA ARG A 403 3.45 -30.83 -6.09
C ARG A 403 4.81 -30.51 -5.45
N ALA A 404 5.73 -29.93 -6.21
CA ALA A 404 7.02 -29.48 -5.69
C ALA A 404 6.83 -28.44 -4.58
N LEU A 405 5.91 -27.49 -4.79
CA LEU A 405 5.55 -26.49 -3.81
C LEU A 405 4.94 -27.12 -2.55
N GLY A 406 3.95 -28.00 -2.68
CA GLY A 406 3.40 -28.63 -1.48
C GLY A 406 4.33 -29.67 -0.82
N LYS A 407 5.31 -30.27 -1.52
CA LYS A 407 6.40 -31.02 -0.88
C LYS A 407 7.28 -30.08 -0.04
N ALA A 408 7.67 -28.93 -0.60
CA ALA A 408 8.46 -27.93 0.11
C ALA A 408 7.74 -27.36 1.34
N LEU A 409 6.40 -27.29 1.29
CA LEU A 409 5.55 -26.84 2.40
C LEU A 409 5.09 -27.97 3.34
N GLY A 410 5.50 -29.22 3.10
CA GLY A 410 5.09 -30.39 3.92
C GLY A 410 3.62 -30.78 3.77
N ALA A 411 2.93 -30.34 2.72
CA ALA A 411 1.52 -30.60 2.46
C ALA A 411 1.24 -31.85 1.59
N PHE A 412 2.22 -32.32 0.80
CA PHE A 412 2.10 -33.53 -0.02
C PHE A 412 3.02 -34.64 0.49
N GLU A 413 2.51 -35.49 1.39
CA GLU A 413 3.15 -36.78 1.71
C GLU A 413 2.64 -37.88 0.78
N GLY A 414 3.52 -38.72 0.25
CA GLY A 414 3.16 -40.03 -0.34
C GLY A 414 2.79 -40.08 -1.84
N MET A 415 3.10 -39.05 -2.62
CA MET A 415 2.67 -38.95 -4.02
C MET A 415 3.88 -39.07 -4.98
N SER A 416 4.00 -40.19 -5.70
CA SER A 416 5.14 -40.54 -6.57
C SER A 416 5.13 -39.83 -7.93
N ASP A 417 6.29 -39.32 -8.35
CA ASP A 417 6.50 -38.62 -9.63
C ASP A 417 6.59 -39.64 -10.77
N LEU A 418 5.44 -40.04 -11.34
CA LEU A 418 5.44 -40.77 -12.60
C LEU A 418 5.59 -39.78 -13.77
N PRO A 419 6.73 -39.77 -14.49
CA PRO A 419 6.87 -38.99 -15.71
C PRO A 419 5.85 -39.47 -16.76
N GLY A 420 5.12 -38.54 -17.37
CA GLY A 420 4.11 -38.83 -18.40
C GLY A 420 2.65 -38.91 -17.91
N SER A 421 2.35 -38.52 -16.66
CA SER A 421 0.97 -38.45 -16.16
C SER A 421 0.11 -37.49 -17.00
N TYR A 422 -0.98 -37.99 -17.58
CA TYR A 422 -1.96 -37.18 -18.29
C TYR A 422 -2.90 -36.48 -17.30
N LEU A 423 -2.97 -35.15 -17.35
CA LEU A 423 -3.99 -34.38 -16.63
C LEU A 423 -5.14 -34.02 -17.58
N PRO A 424 -6.36 -34.51 -17.34
CA PRO A 424 -7.54 -34.14 -18.11
C PRO A 424 -7.75 -32.62 -18.10
N SER A 425 -8.17 -32.06 -19.24
CA SER A 425 -8.55 -30.64 -19.31
C SER A 425 -9.86 -30.40 -18.57
N GLY A 426 -9.90 -29.40 -17.69
CA GLY A 426 -11.14 -29.00 -17.02
C GLY A 426 -11.56 -29.89 -15.85
N ASP A 427 -10.63 -30.65 -15.25
CA ASP A 427 -10.91 -31.36 -13.99
C ASP A 427 -10.95 -30.37 -12.80
N LEU A 428 -12.15 -29.83 -12.59
CA LEU A 428 -12.43 -28.87 -11.52
C LEU A 428 -12.32 -29.50 -10.13
N VAL A 429 -12.53 -30.82 -10.01
CA VAL A 429 -12.45 -31.55 -8.74
C VAL A 429 -10.99 -31.64 -8.32
N HIS A 430 -10.12 -32.01 -9.26
CA HIS A 430 -8.68 -32.06 -9.01
C HIS A 430 -8.10 -30.69 -8.65
N LEU A 431 -8.49 -29.63 -9.37
CA LEU A 431 -8.06 -28.26 -9.05
C LEU A 431 -8.53 -27.80 -7.67
N SER A 432 -9.77 -28.13 -7.29
CA SER A 432 -10.27 -27.85 -5.94
C SER A 432 -9.47 -28.62 -4.88
N SER A 433 -9.16 -29.89 -5.13
CA SER A 433 -8.37 -30.73 -4.20
C SER A 433 -6.94 -30.21 -4.03
N LEU A 434 -6.27 -29.83 -5.12
CA LEU A 434 -4.96 -29.17 -5.11
C LEU A 434 -4.99 -27.90 -4.25
N SER A 435 -5.99 -27.06 -4.48
CA SER A 435 -6.18 -25.82 -3.73
C SER A 435 -6.45 -26.08 -2.24
N GLU A 436 -7.25 -27.10 -1.91
CA GLU A 436 -7.50 -27.53 -0.52
C GLU A 436 -6.25 -28.05 0.20
N THR A 437 -5.34 -28.69 -0.53
CA THR A 437 -4.06 -29.16 0.05
C THR A 437 -3.05 -28.02 0.25
N LEU A 438 -3.02 -27.03 -0.64
CA LEU A 438 -2.07 -25.92 -0.57
C LEU A 438 -2.49 -24.82 0.41
N SER A 439 -3.79 -24.53 0.46
CA SER A 439 -4.41 -23.50 1.30
C SER A 439 -3.95 -23.52 2.78
N PRO A 440 -3.99 -24.66 3.51
CA PRO A 440 -3.58 -24.72 4.91
C PRO A 440 -2.07 -24.57 5.13
N ALA A 441 -1.25 -24.81 4.11
CA ALA A 441 0.21 -24.77 4.21
C ALA A 441 0.77 -23.34 4.10
N LEU A 442 -0.09 -22.34 3.85
CA LEU A 442 0.28 -20.95 3.64
C LEU A 442 -0.24 -20.06 4.76
N SER A 443 0.51 -18.99 5.07
CA SER A 443 0.07 -18.01 6.06
C SER A 443 -1.16 -17.23 5.54
N PRO A 444 -2.03 -16.71 6.43
CA PRO A 444 -3.22 -15.96 6.02
C PRO A 444 -2.93 -14.72 5.16
N GLN A 445 -1.76 -14.10 5.34
CA GLN A 445 -1.32 -12.95 4.55
C GLN A 445 -1.01 -13.37 3.10
N LEU A 446 -0.33 -14.50 2.92
CA LEU A 446 -0.03 -15.07 1.60
C LEU A 446 -1.29 -15.61 0.92
N ALA A 447 -2.24 -16.14 1.68
CA ALA A 447 -3.52 -16.59 1.13
C ALA A 447 -4.29 -15.44 0.44
N LEU A 448 -4.25 -14.22 0.99
CA LEU A 448 -4.84 -13.05 0.34
C LEU A 448 -4.12 -12.68 -0.95
N ASP A 449 -2.79 -12.78 -0.98
CA ASP A 449 -2.00 -12.56 -2.20
C ASP A 449 -2.40 -13.56 -3.30
N VAL A 450 -2.58 -14.84 -2.96
CA VAL A 450 -3.07 -15.88 -3.89
C VAL A 450 -4.47 -15.56 -4.40
N VAL A 451 -5.39 -15.16 -3.52
CA VAL A 451 -6.76 -14.78 -3.91
C VAL A 451 -6.75 -13.60 -4.87
N GLU A 452 -5.98 -12.56 -4.61
CA GLU A 452 -5.93 -11.39 -5.49
C GLU A 452 -5.38 -11.73 -6.88
N GLU A 453 -4.37 -12.61 -6.98
CA GLU A 453 -3.84 -13.10 -8.26
C GLU A 453 -4.89 -13.91 -9.04
N LEU A 454 -5.59 -14.84 -8.38
CA LEU A 454 -6.64 -15.63 -9.02
C LEU A 454 -7.82 -14.74 -9.47
N VAL A 455 -8.18 -13.73 -8.67
CA VAL A 455 -9.20 -12.74 -9.06
C VAL A 455 -8.76 -11.91 -10.26
N GLU A 456 -7.49 -11.55 -10.35
CA GLU A 456 -6.95 -10.83 -11.50
C GLU A 456 -7.07 -11.67 -12.78
N VAL A 457 -6.79 -12.97 -12.72
CA VAL A 457 -7.01 -13.90 -13.84
C VAL A 457 -8.49 -13.97 -14.25
N ILE A 458 -9.41 -13.95 -13.30
CA ILE A 458 -10.86 -13.92 -13.57
C ILE A 458 -11.29 -12.58 -14.17
N ALA A 459 -10.73 -11.47 -13.69
CA ALA A 459 -11.09 -10.12 -14.10
C ALA A 459 -10.60 -9.76 -15.50
N THR A 460 -9.39 -10.19 -15.85
CA THR A 460 -8.70 -9.90 -17.12
C THR A 460 -9.05 -10.87 -18.24
N ALA A 461 -9.92 -11.86 -18.00
CA ALA A 461 -10.21 -12.94 -18.93
C ALA A 461 -10.72 -12.47 -20.31
N GLY A 462 -9.79 -12.33 -21.26
CA GLY A 462 -9.80 -13.06 -22.53
C GLY A 462 -8.50 -13.89 -22.58
N PRO A 463 -8.46 -15.17 -23.06
CA PRO A 463 -9.27 -15.77 -24.11
C PRO A 463 -9.88 -17.17 -23.78
N SER A 464 -10.00 -17.65 -22.53
CA SER A 464 -10.75 -18.90 -22.27
C SER A 464 -11.62 -18.88 -21.00
N LEU A 465 -12.95 -18.91 -21.20
CA LEU A 465 -13.97 -19.01 -20.15
C LEU A 465 -13.70 -20.19 -19.19
N THR A 466 -13.21 -21.30 -19.73
CA THR A 466 -12.85 -22.51 -18.97
C THR A 466 -11.80 -22.24 -17.90
N GLN A 467 -10.79 -21.41 -18.20
CA GLN A 467 -9.74 -21.07 -17.24
C GLN A 467 -10.27 -20.16 -16.13
N ALA A 468 -11.13 -19.18 -16.48
CA ALA A 468 -11.79 -18.32 -15.49
C ALA A 468 -12.71 -19.14 -14.55
N ILE A 469 -13.51 -20.06 -15.09
CA ILE A 469 -14.34 -20.98 -14.29
C ILE A 469 -13.44 -21.85 -13.39
N SER A 470 -12.35 -22.39 -13.92
CA SER A 470 -11.40 -23.20 -13.16
C SER A 470 -10.77 -22.43 -11.99
N SER A 471 -10.39 -21.16 -12.20
CA SER A 471 -9.89 -20.27 -11.14
C SER A 471 -10.95 -19.99 -10.06
N ILE A 472 -12.23 -19.87 -10.43
CA ILE A 472 -13.33 -19.73 -9.46
C ILE A 472 -13.45 -20.96 -8.57
N TYR A 473 -13.30 -22.17 -9.13
CA TYR A 473 -13.31 -23.41 -8.34
C TYR A 473 -12.10 -23.49 -7.41
N ALA A 474 -10.93 -23.07 -7.89
CA ALA A 474 -9.72 -23.03 -7.09
C ALA A 474 -9.75 -21.95 -6.00
N LEU A 475 -10.55 -20.89 -6.10
CA LEU A 475 -10.64 -19.82 -5.10
C LEU A 475 -11.28 -20.27 -3.78
N ARG A 476 -12.26 -21.18 -3.83
CA ARG A 476 -13.10 -21.53 -2.67
C ARG A 476 -12.31 -21.89 -1.41
N PRO A 477 -11.24 -22.72 -1.47
CA PRO A 477 -10.47 -23.12 -0.30
C PRO A 477 -9.66 -21.99 0.34
N TRP A 478 -9.53 -20.81 -0.28
CA TRP A 478 -8.78 -19.68 0.26
C TRP A 478 -9.67 -18.67 1.00
N LEU A 479 -10.99 -18.74 0.79
CA LEU A 479 -11.92 -17.68 1.21
C LEU A 479 -12.01 -17.54 2.73
N HIS A 480 -11.80 -18.62 3.49
CA HIS A 480 -11.85 -18.56 4.96
C HIS A 480 -10.71 -17.73 5.58
N TYR A 481 -9.67 -17.38 4.81
CA TYR A 481 -8.60 -16.48 5.26
C TYR A 481 -8.92 -14.99 5.07
N LEU A 482 -9.96 -14.64 4.30
CA LEU A 482 -10.30 -13.23 4.04
C LEU A 482 -10.62 -12.43 5.32
N PRO A 483 -11.35 -12.98 6.32
CA PRO A 483 -11.54 -12.28 7.59
C PRO A 483 -10.24 -12.01 8.33
N ASN A 484 -9.22 -12.88 8.21
CA ASN A 484 -7.94 -12.73 8.90
C ASN A 484 -7.16 -11.52 8.39
N ALA A 485 -7.39 -11.09 7.15
CA ALA A 485 -6.82 -9.84 6.64
C ALA A 485 -7.29 -8.61 7.44
N LEU A 486 -8.44 -8.69 8.12
CA LEU A 486 -8.96 -7.62 8.97
C LEU A 486 -8.41 -7.66 10.41
N LEU A 487 -7.69 -8.73 10.79
CA LEU A 487 -7.05 -8.88 12.10
C LEU A 487 -5.66 -8.23 12.11
N VAL A 488 -5.60 -6.95 11.75
CA VAL A 488 -4.38 -6.15 11.68
C VAL A 488 -4.50 -4.90 12.57
N PRO A 489 -3.37 -4.28 13.01
CA PRO A 489 -3.42 -3.04 13.78
C PRO A 489 -4.24 -1.95 13.09
N THR A 490 -4.86 -1.05 13.86
CA THR A 490 -5.81 -0.03 13.38
C THR A 490 -5.25 0.83 12.25
N GLU A 491 -3.95 1.13 12.27
CA GLU A 491 -3.26 1.91 11.24
C GLU A 491 -3.21 1.20 9.87
N GLN A 492 -3.23 -0.13 9.87
CA GLN A 492 -3.14 -0.97 8.67
C GLN A 492 -4.49 -1.49 8.19
N ILE A 493 -5.55 -1.33 8.99
CA ILE A 493 -6.90 -1.82 8.65
C ILE A 493 -7.44 -1.18 7.36
N SER A 494 -7.09 0.08 7.11
CA SER A 494 -7.45 0.80 5.88
C SER A 494 -6.83 0.16 4.64
N LYS A 495 -5.57 -0.27 4.74
CA LYS A 495 -4.86 -0.99 3.66
C LYS A 495 -5.46 -2.38 3.44
N ALA A 496 -5.78 -3.10 4.51
CA ALA A 496 -6.45 -4.41 4.40
C ALA A 496 -7.84 -4.31 3.76
N ARG A 497 -8.65 -3.33 4.17
CA ARG A 497 -9.95 -3.05 3.55
C ARG A 497 -9.81 -2.70 2.07
N PHE A 498 -8.82 -1.87 1.72
CA PHE A 498 -8.53 -1.54 0.33
C PHE A 498 -8.23 -2.79 -0.52
N ARG A 499 -7.39 -3.68 -0.02
CA ARG A 499 -7.08 -4.97 -0.67
C ARG A 499 -8.31 -5.85 -0.87
N LEU A 500 -9.14 -6.02 0.16
CA LEU A 500 -10.39 -6.77 0.04
C LEU A 500 -11.37 -6.14 -0.95
N ARG A 501 -11.41 -4.82 -1.07
CA ARG A 501 -12.20 -4.13 -2.11
C ARG A 501 -11.69 -4.48 -3.52
N HIS A 502 -10.37 -4.59 -3.71
CA HIS A 502 -9.76 -5.07 -4.96
C HIS A 502 -10.12 -6.51 -5.31
N VAL A 503 -10.44 -7.35 -4.32
CA VAL A 503 -10.94 -8.73 -4.54
C VAL A 503 -12.43 -8.71 -4.94
N PHE A 504 -13.29 -8.04 -4.18
CA PHE A 504 -14.74 -8.13 -4.39
C PHE A 504 -15.22 -7.36 -5.62
N ARG A 505 -14.62 -6.21 -5.92
CA ARG A 505 -15.11 -5.31 -6.97
C ARG A 505 -15.08 -5.95 -8.37
N PRO A 506 -13.99 -6.58 -8.83
CA PRO A 506 -13.96 -7.24 -10.14
C PRO A 506 -14.93 -8.44 -10.24
N LEU A 507 -15.06 -9.21 -9.15
CA LEU A 507 -15.95 -10.37 -9.12
C LEU A 507 -17.43 -9.98 -9.15
N LEU A 508 -17.81 -8.92 -8.44
CA LEU A 508 -19.16 -8.35 -8.51
C LEU A 508 -19.49 -7.90 -9.93
N ARG A 509 -18.55 -7.21 -10.59
CA ARG A 509 -18.69 -6.77 -11.98
C ARG A 509 -18.88 -7.95 -12.94
N LYS A 510 -18.01 -8.96 -12.86
CA LYS A 510 -18.11 -10.18 -13.69
C LYS A 510 -19.38 -10.99 -13.43
N SER A 511 -19.93 -10.93 -12.22
CA SER A 511 -21.21 -11.58 -11.88
C SER A 511 -22.42 -11.00 -12.62
N VAL A 512 -22.31 -9.77 -13.15
CA VAL A 512 -23.39 -9.10 -13.89
C VAL A 512 -23.12 -9.05 -15.40
N GLU A 513 -21.84 -8.99 -15.79
CA GLU A 513 -21.41 -8.91 -17.19
C GLU A 513 -21.48 -10.25 -17.94
N ASP A 514 -21.11 -11.37 -17.31
CA ASP A 514 -21.00 -12.68 -17.97
C ASP A 514 -21.93 -13.71 -17.31
N PRO A 515 -22.93 -14.27 -18.03
CA PRO A 515 -23.86 -15.26 -17.49
C PRO A 515 -23.20 -16.56 -17.00
N HIS A 516 -22.13 -17.01 -17.65
CA HIS A 516 -21.44 -18.26 -17.28
C HIS A 516 -20.61 -18.06 -16.01
N LEU A 517 -19.90 -16.92 -15.91
CA LEU A 517 -19.19 -16.55 -14.69
C LEU A 517 -20.16 -16.26 -13.54
N CYS A 518 -21.31 -15.64 -13.83
CA CYS A 518 -22.39 -15.46 -12.87
C CYS A 518 -22.82 -16.81 -12.27
N ALA A 519 -23.12 -17.81 -13.10
CA ALA A 519 -23.51 -19.15 -12.63
C ALA A 519 -22.41 -19.80 -11.77
N ALA A 520 -21.13 -19.70 -12.17
CA ALA A 520 -20.02 -20.26 -11.39
C ALA A 520 -19.82 -19.53 -10.05
N LEU A 521 -19.85 -18.20 -10.03
CA LEU A 521 -19.66 -17.37 -8.83
C LEU A 521 -20.82 -17.55 -7.84
N THR A 522 -22.05 -17.56 -8.32
CA THR A 522 -23.26 -17.78 -7.49
C THR A 522 -23.35 -19.20 -6.95
N ALA A 523 -22.80 -20.20 -7.66
CA ALA A 523 -22.78 -21.58 -7.16
C ALA A 523 -21.65 -21.86 -6.15
N ARG A 524 -20.52 -21.14 -6.20
CA ARG A 524 -19.29 -21.51 -5.46
C ARG A 524 -18.67 -20.41 -4.61
N PHE A 525 -18.65 -19.17 -5.10
CA PHE A 525 -17.95 -18.06 -4.45
C PHE A 525 -18.88 -17.32 -3.47
N TRP A 526 -20.00 -16.78 -3.95
CA TRP A 526 -20.90 -15.97 -3.13
C TRP A 526 -21.49 -16.71 -1.92
N PRO A 527 -21.94 -17.98 -2.03
CA PRO A 527 -22.40 -18.72 -0.86
C PRO A 527 -21.29 -19.00 0.18
N ALA A 528 -20.03 -19.08 -0.26
CA ALA A 528 -18.90 -19.25 0.65
C ALA A 528 -18.58 -17.93 1.38
N VAL A 529 -18.59 -16.80 0.66
CA VAL A 529 -18.45 -15.45 1.22
C VAL A 529 -19.58 -15.12 2.19
N GLY A 530 -20.81 -15.55 1.91
CA GLY A 530 -21.95 -15.30 2.79
C GLY A 530 -21.85 -15.95 4.16
N ARG A 531 -21.01 -16.98 4.34
CA ARG A 531 -20.71 -17.57 5.65
C ARG A 531 -19.69 -16.75 6.46
N LEU A 532 -19.11 -15.71 5.89
CA LEU A 532 -18.05 -14.90 6.50
C LEU A 532 -18.61 -13.52 6.93
N GLU A 533 -19.19 -13.45 8.13
CA GLU A 533 -19.90 -12.24 8.59
C GLU A 533 -19.04 -10.97 8.69
N ALA A 534 -17.73 -11.13 8.89
CA ALA A 534 -16.78 -10.02 9.04
C ALA A 534 -16.57 -9.19 7.77
N ILE A 535 -16.85 -9.75 6.59
CA ILE A 535 -16.61 -9.10 5.29
C ILE A 535 -17.90 -8.65 4.59
N HIS A 536 -19.06 -8.97 5.16
CA HIS A 536 -20.38 -8.63 4.62
C HIS A 536 -20.55 -7.15 4.28
N ASP A 537 -20.15 -6.26 5.20
CA ASP A 537 -20.27 -4.82 5.00
C ASP A 537 -19.38 -4.31 3.85
N LEU A 538 -18.21 -4.92 3.64
CA LEU A 538 -17.31 -4.57 2.54
C LEU A 538 -17.89 -4.99 1.19
N VAL A 539 -18.47 -6.19 1.09
CA VAL A 539 -19.12 -6.67 -0.14
C VAL A 539 -20.30 -5.78 -0.49
N LEU A 540 -21.11 -5.42 0.51
CA LEU A 540 -22.24 -4.53 0.34
C LEU A 540 -21.77 -3.14 -0.11
N ASP A 541 -20.75 -2.55 0.53
CA ASP A 541 -20.18 -1.27 0.10
C ASP A 541 -19.73 -1.29 -1.37
N GLN A 542 -19.06 -2.36 -1.81
CA GLN A 542 -18.60 -2.47 -3.20
C GLN A 542 -19.73 -2.63 -4.21
N ALA A 543 -20.78 -3.39 -3.89
CA ALA A 543 -21.95 -3.50 -4.76
C ALA A 543 -22.66 -2.15 -4.92
N LEU A 544 -22.77 -1.39 -3.83
CA LEU A 544 -23.41 -0.08 -3.80
C LEU A 544 -22.56 1.02 -4.49
N ASP A 545 -21.23 0.90 -4.47
CA ASP A 545 -20.30 1.84 -5.14
C ASP A 545 -20.11 1.56 -6.64
N LEU A 546 -20.39 0.35 -7.12
CA LEU A 546 -20.25 -0.03 -8.53
C LEU A 546 -21.37 0.50 -9.41
N VAL A 547 -22.57 0.68 -8.87
CA VAL A 547 -23.76 1.12 -9.61
C VAL A 547 -23.72 2.59 -10.07
N PRO A 548 -23.15 3.56 -9.31
CA PRO A 548 -23.14 4.97 -9.70
C PRO A 548 -21.89 5.43 -10.49
N ARG A 549 -20.87 4.59 -10.70
CA ARG A 549 -19.62 5.00 -11.37
C ARG A 549 -19.72 4.82 -12.90
N GLU A 550 -19.41 5.90 -13.61
CA GLU A 550 -19.60 6.26 -15.04
C GLU A 550 -19.20 5.26 -16.15
N GLU A 551 -18.86 4.00 -15.86
CA GLU A 551 -18.41 3.03 -16.89
C GLU A 551 -19.52 2.09 -17.41
N LEU A 552 -20.63 1.93 -16.69
CA LEU A 552 -21.84 1.25 -17.16
C LEU A 552 -23.01 2.18 -16.87
N GLY A 553 -23.65 2.74 -17.90
CA GLY A 553 -24.76 3.68 -17.74
C GLY A 553 -25.75 3.21 -16.67
N ALA A 554 -25.83 3.96 -15.56
CA ALA A 554 -26.52 3.55 -14.34
C ALA A 554 -28.02 3.31 -14.63
N THR A 555 -28.38 2.04 -14.82
CA THR A 555 -29.72 1.61 -15.18
C THR A 555 -30.33 0.78 -14.05
N GLU A 556 -31.63 0.94 -13.86
CA GLU A 556 -32.42 0.15 -12.91
C GLU A 556 -32.27 -1.38 -13.13
N ALA A 557 -32.15 -1.81 -14.39
CA ALA A 557 -31.93 -3.21 -14.75
C ALA A 557 -30.60 -3.76 -14.19
N LEU A 558 -29.54 -2.96 -14.20
CA LEU A 558 -28.23 -3.34 -13.67
C LEU A 558 -28.24 -3.37 -12.14
N ALA A 559 -28.91 -2.40 -11.50
CA ALA A 559 -29.16 -2.41 -10.06
C ALA A 559 -29.92 -3.67 -9.60
N THR A 560 -30.90 -4.11 -10.40
CA THR A 560 -31.67 -5.34 -10.14
C THR A 560 -30.76 -6.57 -10.16
N ARG A 561 -29.87 -6.69 -11.16
CA ARG A 561 -28.92 -7.81 -11.26
C ARG A 561 -27.93 -7.88 -10.08
N TYR A 562 -27.44 -6.74 -9.60
CA TYR A 562 -26.62 -6.71 -8.39
C TYR A 562 -27.39 -7.17 -7.14
N GLY A 563 -28.67 -6.81 -7.02
CA GLY A 563 -29.55 -7.31 -5.96
C GLY A 563 -29.68 -8.83 -5.98
N ASP A 564 -29.85 -9.41 -7.17
CA ASP A 564 -29.93 -10.87 -7.35
C ASP A 564 -28.61 -11.58 -6.99
N VAL A 565 -27.47 -11.02 -7.40
CA VAL A 565 -26.15 -11.56 -7.00
C VAL A 565 -25.97 -11.51 -5.49
N LEU A 566 -26.31 -10.40 -4.83
CA LEU A 566 -26.23 -10.29 -3.38
C LEU A 566 -27.14 -11.29 -2.66
N ALA A 567 -28.30 -11.63 -3.22
CA ALA A 567 -29.19 -12.62 -2.62
C ALA A 567 -28.53 -14.02 -2.56
N THR A 568 -27.65 -14.34 -3.52
CA THR A 568 -26.91 -15.61 -3.54
C THR A 568 -25.87 -15.77 -2.43
N LEU A 569 -25.55 -14.70 -1.67
CA LEU A 569 -24.73 -14.80 -0.47
C LEU A 569 -25.39 -15.71 0.58
N ALA A 570 -26.73 -15.74 0.65
CA ALA A 570 -27.47 -16.55 1.64
C ALA A 570 -27.00 -16.34 3.11
N ALA A 571 -26.56 -15.13 3.44
CA ALA A 571 -25.89 -14.75 4.69
C ALA A 571 -26.80 -14.65 5.94
N GLY A 572 -27.98 -15.29 5.90
CA GLY A 572 -28.92 -15.37 7.02
C GLY A 572 -29.63 -14.04 7.39
N PRO A 573 -30.47 -14.05 8.44
CA PRO A 573 -31.30 -12.90 8.84
C PRO A 573 -30.49 -11.66 9.26
N SER A 574 -29.31 -11.84 9.84
CA SER A 574 -28.45 -10.75 10.32
C SER A 574 -27.92 -9.86 9.19
N PHE A 575 -27.51 -10.47 8.07
CA PHE A 575 -27.07 -9.72 6.90
C PHE A 575 -28.26 -9.03 6.22
N ARG A 576 -29.40 -9.72 6.12
CA ARG A 576 -30.64 -9.17 5.58
C ARG A 576 -31.09 -7.93 6.36
N GLY A 577 -31.07 -7.98 7.69
CA GLY A 577 -31.35 -6.82 8.55
C GLY A 577 -30.37 -5.65 8.36
N ARG A 578 -29.07 -5.92 8.16
CA ARG A 578 -28.08 -4.87 7.85
C ARG A 578 -28.38 -4.15 6.54
N VAL A 579 -28.80 -4.90 5.51
CA VAL A 579 -29.22 -4.33 4.21
C VAL A 579 -30.46 -3.46 4.39
N LEU A 580 -31.51 -3.96 5.04
CA LEU A 580 -32.74 -3.20 5.33
C LEU A 580 -32.45 -1.92 6.14
N GLY A 581 -31.59 -2.00 7.14
CA GLY A 581 -31.16 -0.82 7.92
C GLY A 581 -30.39 0.23 7.11
N ARG A 582 -29.75 -0.14 5.98
CA ARG A 582 -29.16 0.83 5.03
C ARG A 582 -30.22 1.46 4.13
N ILE A 583 -31.25 0.71 3.73
CA ILE A 583 -32.41 1.25 2.99
C ILE A 583 -33.08 2.34 3.83
N ARG A 584 -33.36 2.07 5.12
CA ARG A 584 -34.00 3.04 6.01
C ARG A 584 -33.20 4.34 6.12
N ARG A 585 -31.87 4.26 6.17
CA ARG A 585 -30.99 5.45 6.17
C ARG A 585 -31.03 6.20 4.84
N ALA A 586 -31.04 5.49 3.71
CA ALA A 586 -31.17 6.11 2.39
C ALA A 586 -32.52 6.81 2.21
N LEU A 587 -33.62 6.18 2.66
CA LEU A 587 -34.97 6.77 2.67
C LEU A 587 -35.04 8.01 3.56
N ALA A 588 -34.46 7.95 4.77
CA ALA A 588 -34.41 9.10 5.67
C ALA A 588 -33.58 10.27 5.09
N ALA A 589 -32.46 9.98 4.43
CA ALA A 589 -31.66 10.99 3.74
C ALA A 589 -32.42 11.62 2.56
N LYS A 590 -33.13 10.81 1.76
CA LYS A 590 -33.98 11.28 0.66
C LYS A 590 -35.12 12.19 1.16
N ALA A 591 -35.77 11.79 2.25
CA ALA A 591 -36.81 12.59 2.90
C ALA A 591 -36.27 13.93 3.45
N ALA A 592 -35.06 13.93 4.03
CA ALA A 592 -34.41 15.14 4.52
C ALA A 592 -34.01 16.11 3.39
N SER A 593 -33.62 15.61 2.21
CA SER A 593 -33.31 16.42 1.03
C SER A 593 -34.55 16.96 0.29
N SER A 594 -35.74 16.42 0.57
CA SER A 594 -36.99 16.81 -0.10
C SER A 594 -37.64 18.08 0.47
N ASN A 595 -37.04 18.71 1.49
CA ASN A 595 -37.56 19.94 2.10
C ASN A 595 -37.29 21.23 1.29
N THR A 596 -36.59 21.15 0.16
CA THR A 596 -36.55 22.23 -0.84
C THR A 596 -37.58 21.97 -1.91
N VAL A 597 -38.57 22.87 -2.03
CA VAL A 597 -39.64 22.88 -3.04
C VAL A 597 -39.06 22.62 -4.44
N ALA A 598 -39.17 21.40 -4.93
CA ALA A 598 -38.82 21.05 -6.30
C ALA A 598 -40.01 20.34 -6.95
N ILE A 599 -40.52 20.98 -7.99
CA ILE A 599 -41.59 20.51 -8.87
C ILE A 599 -41.20 19.11 -9.41
N PRO A 600 -42.12 18.14 -9.49
CA PRO A 600 -41.84 16.81 -10.02
C PRO A 600 -41.67 16.91 -11.53
N ILE A 601 -40.45 17.17 -12.00
CA ILE A 601 -40.09 17.02 -13.40
C ILE A 601 -39.89 15.51 -13.64
N ALA A 602 -40.70 14.94 -14.54
CA ALA A 602 -40.75 13.51 -14.88
C ALA A 602 -39.44 12.91 -15.42
N ASN A 603 -38.35 13.69 -15.51
CA ASN A 603 -37.04 13.30 -16.04
C ASN A 603 -35.89 13.68 -15.08
N ALA A 604 -36.08 13.60 -13.77
CA ALA A 604 -34.95 13.69 -12.85
C ALA A 604 -34.07 12.43 -13.01
N ALA A 605 -32.79 12.62 -13.33
CA ALA A 605 -31.82 11.53 -13.38
C ALA A 605 -31.86 10.75 -12.06
N GLN A 606 -32.00 9.42 -12.16
CA GLN A 606 -32.15 8.53 -11.01
C GLN A 606 -30.99 8.77 -10.04
N THR A 607 -31.30 9.21 -8.81
CA THR A 607 -30.23 9.56 -7.87
C THR A 607 -29.52 8.30 -7.40
N LYS A 608 -28.26 8.44 -6.93
CA LYS A 608 -27.53 7.33 -6.30
C LYS A 608 -28.40 6.63 -5.25
N GLN A 609 -29.18 7.38 -4.47
CA GLN A 609 -30.07 6.84 -3.43
C GLN A 609 -31.20 5.97 -4.00
N ASP A 610 -31.78 6.34 -5.14
CA ASP A 610 -32.84 5.57 -5.79
C ASP A 610 -32.33 4.20 -6.28
N LEU A 611 -31.12 4.15 -6.83
CA LEU A 611 -30.51 2.90 -7.28
C LEU A 611 -30.14 1.98 -6.10
N LEU A 612 -29.71 2.54 -4.97
CA LEU A 612 -29.46 1.77 -3.75
C LEU A 612 -30.74 1.11 -3.22
N ILE A 613 -31.85 1.84 -3.27
CA ILE A 613 -33.17 1.31 -2.88
C ILE A 613 -33.56 0.13 -3.78
N VAL A 614 -33.33 0.23 -5.11
CA VAL A 614 -33.60 -0.86 -6.06
C VAL A 614 -32.82 -2.13 -5.72
N ILE A 615 -31.49 -2.01 -5.56
CA ILE A 615 -30.62 -3.17 -5.26
C ILE A 615 -31.10 -3.89 -4.01
N ALA A 616 -31.45 -3.12 -2.98
CA ALA A 616 -31.72 -3.63 -1.67
C ALA A 616 -33.16 -4.19 -1.54
N VAL A 617 -34.15 -3.58 -2.19
CA VAL A 617 -35.51 -4.16 -2.33
C VAL A 617 -35.47 -5.44 -3.16
N ARG A 618 -34.66 -5.46 -4.24
CA ARG A 618 -34.48 -6.65 -5.06
C ARG A 618 -33.81 -7.79 -4.31
N PHE A 619 -32.76 -7.47 -3.56
CA PHE A 619 -32.11 -8.40 -2.63
C PHE A 619 -33.12 -9.00 -1.63
N ASP A 620 -33.96 -8.16 -1.02
CA ASP A 620 -34.93 -8.62 -0.03
C ASP A 620 -36.03 -9.48 -0.65
N LEU A 621 -36.49 -9.11 -1.86
CA LEU A 621 -37.46 -9.89 -2.63
C LEU A 621 -36.96 -11.31 -2.90
N SER A 622 -35.71 -11.43 -3.33
CA SER A 622 -35.06 -12.71 -3.66
C SER A 622 -34.86 -13.60 -2.43
N LEU A 623 -34.79 -13.03 -1.23
CA LEU A 623 -34.70 -13.75 0.05
C LEU A 623 -36.04 -13.93 0.78
N SER A 624 -37.09 -13.25 0.33
CA SER A 624 -38.43 -13.32 0.91
C SER A 624 -39.19 -14.59 0.51
N PHE A 625 -38.61 -15.41 -0.37
CA PHE A 625 -39.16 -16.68 -0.78
C PHE A 625 -38.78 -17.76 0.23
N GLU A 626 -39.78 -18.45 0.80
CA GLU A 626 -39.60 -19.64 1.66
C GLU A 626 -38.78 -19.44 2.95
N SER A 627 -38.87 -18.28 3.61
CA SER A 627 -38.16 -18.05 4.89
C SER A 627 -39.04 -17.40 5.95
N LYS A 628 -39.86 -18.20 6.64
CA LYS A 628 -40.81 -17.72 7.67
C LYS A 628 -40.11 -16.99 8.81
N ILE A 629 -39.09 -17.61 9.41
CA ILE A 629 -38.39 -17.07 10.60
C ILE A 629 -37.68 -15.75 10.29
N SER A 630 -36.95 -15.69 9.17
CA SER A 630 -36.26 -14.46 8.74
C SER A 630 -37.27 -13.34 8.50
N THR A 631 -38.39 -13.67 7.86
CA THR A 631 -39.47 -12.73 7.55
C THR A 631 -40.17 -12.24 8.81
N GLN A 632 -40.41 -13.09 9.80
CA GLN A 632 -40.99 -12.69 11.09
C GLN A 632 -40.10 -11.70 11.86
N ILE A 633 -38.79 -11.96 11.90
CA ILE A 633 -37.83 -11.11 12.62
C ILE A 633 -37.73 -9.72 11.97
N LEU A 634 -37.80 -9.66 10.63
CA LEU A 634 -37.58 -8.44 9.86
C LEU A 634 -38.87 -7.77 9.40
N LEU A 635 -40.05 -8.32 9.74
CA LEU A 635 -41.35 -7.83 9.31
C LEU A 635 -41.55 -6.32 9.55
N PRO A 636 -41.19 -5.74 10.71
CA PRO A 636 -41.38 -4.31 10.93
C PRO A 636 -40.59 -3.44 9.93
N GLU A 637 -39.36 -3.86 9.59
CA GLU A 637 -38.51 -3.14 8.64
C GLU A 637 -39.05 -3.28 7.21
N ILE A 638 -39.49 -4.48 6.83
CA ILE A 638 -40.08 -4.75 5.51
C ILE A 638 -41.34 -3.89 5.31
N VAL A 639 -42.26 -3.87 6.29
CA VAL A 639 -43.49 -3.08 6.24
C VAL A 639 -43.17 -1.59 6.17
N HIS A 640 -42.21 -1.10 6.97
CA HIS A 640 -41.79 0.30 6.93
C HIS A 640 -41.29 0.71 5.54
N ILE A 641 -40.40 -0.09 4.92
CA ILE A 641 -39.87 0.17 3.58
C ILE A 641 -40.98 0.14 2.53
N VAL A 642 -41.90 -0.82 2.60
CA VAL A 642 -43.05 -0.91 1.69
C VAL A 642 -43.93 0.34 1.79
N MET A 643 -44.24 0.79 3.00
CA MET A 643 -45.07 1.98 3.20
C MET A 643 -44.38 3.26 2.71
N CYS A 644 -43.06 3.39 2.90
CA CYS A 644 -42.31 4.56 2.43
C CYS A 644 -42.12 4.60 0.90
N LEU A 645 -42.19 3.45 0.23
CA LEU A 645 -42.02 3.33 -1.22
C LEU A 645 -43.36 3.16 -1.97
N ALA A 646 -44.46 3.09 -1.24
CA ALA A 646 -45.79 2.93 -1.82
C ALA A 646 -46.13 4.14 -2.71
N GLY A 647 -46.33 3.89 -4.01
CA GLY A 647 -46.67 4.93 -4.98
C GLY A 647 -45.47 5.64 -5.62
N GLU A 648 -44.25 5.41 -5.14
CA GLU A 648 -43.03 6.04 -5.63
C GLU A 648 -42.29 5.16 -6.65
N GLY A 649 -41.48 5.77 -7.52
CA GLY A 649 -40.56 5.06 -8.41
C GLY A 649 -41.11 4.66 -9.79
N SER A 650 -40.35 3.86 -10.54
CA SER A 650 -40.72 3.34 -11.86
C SER A 650 -41.78 2.22 -11.77
N VAL A 651 -42.40 1.87 -12.91
CA VAL A 651 -43.36 0.73 -12.97
C VAL A 651 -42.71 -0.58 -12.50
N SER A 652 -41.45 -0.81 -12.90
CA SER A 652 -40.67 -1.98 -12.51
C SER A 652 -40.39 -2.02 -11.01
N GLN A 653 -40.04 -0.87 -10.41
CA GLN A 653 -39.86 -0.75 -8.95
C GLN A 653 -41.15 -1.07 -8.19
N ARG A 654 -42.29 -0.50 -8.61
CA ARG A 654 -43.59 -0.77 -7.98
C ARG A 654 -44.01 -2.24 -8.11
N GLN A 655 -43.71 -2.87 -9.24
CA GLN A 655 -43.96 -4.30 -9.43
C GLN A 655 -43.09 -5.16 -8.50
N THR A 656 -41.81 -4.82 -8.35
CA THR A 656 -40.86 -5.48 -7.43
C THR A 656 -41.35 -5.34 -5.98
N LEU A 657 -41.83 -4.17 -5.58
CA LEU A 657 -42.39 -3.92 -4.26
C LEU A 657 -43.66 -4.75 -3.99
N ARG A 658 -44.56 -4.82 -4.98
CA ARG A 658 -45.76 -5.68 -4.89
C ARG A 658 -45.39 -7.16 -4.73
N GLN A 659 -44.40 -7.63 -5.49
CA GLN A 659 -43.89 -9.00 -5.37
C GLN A 659 -43.27 -9.25 -4.00
N LEU A 660 -42.60 -8.26 -3.40
CA LEU A 660 -42.01 -8.38 -2.07
C LEU A 660 -43.10 -8.58 -1.01
N VAL A 661 -44.19 -7.81 -1.08
CA VAL A 661 -45.36 -7.97 -0.21
C VAL A 661 -45.97 -9.35 -0.37
N GLN A 662 -46.17 -9.80 -1.61
CA GLN A 662 -46.73 -11.13 -1.89
C GLN A 662 -45.84 -12.26 -1.35
N ASN A 663 -44.52 -12.16 -1.51
CA ASN A 663 -43.56 -13.13 -0.98
C ASN A 663 -43.54 -13.10 0.56
N THR A 664 -43.65 -11.92 1.17
CA THR A 664 -43.73 -11.75 2.63
C THR A 664 -44.97 -12.44 3.19
N ILE A 665 -46.14 -12.20 2.60
CA ILE A 665 -47.40 -12.86 2.99
C ILE A 665 -47.29 -14.38 2.82
N SER A 666 -46.78 -14.83 1.68
CA SER A 666 -46.63 -16.26 1.37
C SER A 666 -45.67 -16.94 2.36
N SER A 667 -44.55 -16.29 2.71
CA SER A 667 -43.60 -16.79 3.71
C SER A 667 -44.18 -16.85 5.12
N LEU A 668 -45.05 -15.92 5.50
CA LEU A 668 -45.74 -15.94 6.81
C LEU A 668 -46.83 -17.02 6.86
N ALA A 669 -47.43 -17.36 5.72
CA ALA A 669 -48.44 -18.40 5.58
C ALA A 669 -47.88 -19.83 5.54
N LEU A 670 -46.54 -20.02 5.59
CA LEU A 670 -45.91 -21.34 5.65
C LEU A 670 -46.23 -22.07 6.96
N ASP A 671 -46.49 -23.38 6.86
CA ASP A 671 -46.96 -24.22 7.96
C ASP A 671 -45.85 -24.53 9.01
N ASP A 672 -46.17 -24.41 10.30
CA ASP A 672 -45.22 -24.36 11.44
C ASP A 672 -44.45 -25.67 11.71
N GLN A 673 -44.93 -26.79 11.15
CA GLN A 673 -44.39 -28.14 11.38
C GLN A 673 -43.11 -28.42 10.56
N ALA A 674 -42.96 -27.83 9.38
CA ALA A 674 -41.82 -28.08 8.49
C ALA A 674 -40.55 -27.32 8.94
N ASP A 675 -40.71 -26.10 9.46
CA ASP A 675 -39.60 -25.26 9.91
C ASP A 675 -38.99 -25.73 11.24
N ARG A 676 -39.80 -26.28 12.15
CA ARG A 676 -39.29 -26.89 13.39
C ARG A 676 -38.35 -28.07 13.12
N LYS A 677 -38.67 -28.92 12.12
CA LYS A 677 -37.78 -30.03 11.71
C LYS A 677 -36.47 -29.53 11.10
N ARG A 678 -36.52 -28.53 10.22
CA ARG A 678 -35.31 -27.93 9.62
C ARG A 678 -34.40 -27.25 10.66
N LEU A 679 -34.97 -26.58 11.66
CA LEU A 679 -34.21 -25.99 12.76
C LEU A 679 -33.54 -27.04 13.66
N LEU A 680 -34.24 -28.15 13.95
CA LEU A 680 -33.67 -29.27 14.70
C LEU A 680 -32.49 -29.90 13.93
N ASP A 681 -32.64 -30.11 12.63
CA ASP A 681 -31.57 -30.65 11.76
C ASP A 681 -30.36 -29.71 11.62
N LEU A 682 -30.58 -28.38 11.62
CA LEU A 682 -29.51 -27.38 11.62
C LEU A 682 -28.79 -27.31 12.99
N SER A 683 -29.49 -27.57 14.10
CA SER A 683 -28.91 -27.58 15.44
C SER A 683 -28.05 -28.81 15.72
N LEU A 684 -28.35 -29.95 15.06
CA LEU A 684 -27.64 -31.22 15.20
C LEU A 684 -26.32 -31.29 14.41
N ARG A 685 -26.01 -30.31 13.55
CA ARG A 685 -24.81 -30.27 12.69
C ARG A 685 -23.66 -29.38 13.18
N ARG A 686 -23.59 -29.06 14.48
CA ARG A 686 -22.36 -28.46 15.08
C ARG A 686 -21.41 -29.57 15.54
N PRO A 687 -20.11 -29.57 15.15
CA PRO A 687 -19.14 -30.50 15.72
C PRO A 687 -18.89 -30.17 17.20
N ASN A 688 -18.80 -31.21 18.01
CA ASN A 688 -18.42 -31.17 19.42
C ASN A 688 -17.03 -30.55 19.62
N THR A 689 -16.96 -29.25 19.86
CA THR A 689 -15.86 -28.63 20.61
C THR A 689 -16.49 -27.66 21.61
N LEU A 690 -16.03 -27.68 22.87
CA LEU A 690 -16.56 -26.96 24.04
C LEU A 690 -17.60 -27.71 24.90
N ARG A 691 -17.26 -28.94 25.33
CA ARG A 691 -17.71 -29.45 26.64
C ARG A 691 -16.50 -29.72 27.53
N CYS A 692 -15.84 -28.63 27.96
CA CYS A 692 -14.92 -28.66 29.09
C CYS A 692 -14.89 -27.27 29.73
N ALA A 693 -16.01 -26.83 30.29
CA ALA A 693 -16.10 -25.76 31.30
C ALA A 693 -17.58 -25.50 31.61
N ARG A 694 -18.09 -26.15 32.66
CA ARG A 694 -19.14 -25.69 33.61
C ARG A 694 -19.82 -26.89 34.26
N SER A 695 -19.07 -27.59 35.10
CA SER A 695 -19.60 -28.06 36.37
C SER A 695 -19.64 -26.87 37.34
N ARG A 696 -20.70 -26.78 38.15
CA ARG A 696 -21.00 -25.75 39.17
C ARG A 696 -21.81 -24.54 38.67
N ALA A 697 -23.13 -24.73 38.63
CA ALA A 697 -24.09 -23.91 39.37
C ALA A 697 -25.49 -24.52 39.16
N VAL A 698 -25.86 -25.43 40.06
CA VAL A 698 -27.25 -25.85 40.27
C VAL A 698 -27.88 -24.80 41.19
N GLY A 699 -29.09 -24.35 40.87
CA GLY A 699 -29.99 -23.78 41.89
C GLY A 699 -30.87 -22.62 41.41
N SER A 700 -32.17 -22.89 41.28
CA SER A 700 -33.30 -21.94 41.21
C SER A 700 -33.36 -21.05 39.94
N ALA A 701 -34.47 -20.85 39.25
CA ALA A 701 -35.87 -20.95 39.62
C ALA A 701 -36.70 -21.40 38.40
N SER A 702 -37.52 -22.41 38.62
CA SER A 702 -38.74 -22.69 37.86
C SER A 702 -39.87 -21.77 38.34
N ARG A 703 -40.89 -21.58 37.46
CA ARG A 703 -42.12 -20.76 37.61
C ARG A 703 -41.91 -19.37 37.05
N SER A 704 -42.73 -18.81 36.18
CA SER A 704 -44.06 -19.08 35.62
C SER A 704 -44.02 -18.47 34.20
N TRP A 705 -44.84 -18.86 33.23
CA TRP A 705 -46.08 -18.15 32.93
C TRP A 705 -46.89 -19.05 31.99
N THR A 706 -48.08 -19.37 32.46
CA THR A 706 -49.12 -20.11 31.79
C THR A 706 -49.74 -19.32 30.63
N ARG A 707 -50.15 -20.10 29.63
CA ARG A 707 -51.15 -19.80 28.61
C ARG A 707 -52.26 -18.88 29.12
N THR A 708 -52.55 -17.83 28.34
CA THR A 708 -53.92 -17.30 28.22
C THR A 708 -54.14 -16.70 26.84
N THR A 709 -55.30 -17.10 26.28
CA THR A 709 -56.12 -16.44 25.26
C THR A 709 -55.60 -16.33 23.83
N ALA A 710 -56.02 -17.33 23.05
CA ALA A 710 -56.37 -17.19 21.64
C ALA A 710 -57.66 -16.38 21.45
N ARG A 711 -57.82 -15.85 20.22
CA ARG A 711 -58.99 -15.23 19.58
C ARG A 711 -59.14 -13.71 19.77
N GLY A 712 -58.83 -12.99 18.68
CA GLY A 712 -59.16 -11.59 18.49
C GLY A 712 -58.79 -11.13 17.07
N GLN A 713 -59.76 -11.28 16.17
CA GLN A 713 -60.00 -10.47 14.96
C GLN A 713 -58.86 -10.20 13.95
N ILE A 714 -58.99 -10.88 12.82
CA ILE A 714 -58.63 -10.38 11.49
C ILE A 714 -59.53 -9.18 11.19
N ALA A 715 -58.95 -7.98 11.10
CA ALA A 715 -59.45 -6.88 10.28
C ALA A 715 -58.35 -5.82 10.14
N LEU A 716 -58.08 -5.43 8.89
CA LEU A 716 -57.32 -4.25 8.45
C LEU A 716 -55.80 -4.29 8.67
N LEU A 717 -55.07 -4.77 7.64
CA LEU A 717 -54.18 -3.96 6.80
C LEU A 717 -53.72 -4.77 5.58
#